data_AF-A0A8C4U500-F1
#
_entry.id   AF-A0A8C4U500-F1
#
_cell.length_a   1.000
_cell.length_b   1.000
_cell.length_c   1.000
_cell.angle_alpha   90.00
_cell.angle_beta   90.00
_cell.angle_gamma   90.00
#
_symmetry.space_group_name_H-M   'P 1'
#
loop_
_entity.id
_entity.type
_entity.pdbx_description
1 polymer ?
#
loop_
_entity_poly.entity_id
_entity_poly.type
_entity_poly.pdbx_seq_one_letter_code
_entity_poly.pdbx_strand_id
1 'polypeptide(L)'
;MEPTAHSQREASTPSSTETAEDLAFKLNAAVRDSNKEDVLRLLEEGADVNSKAESGWTPLQSAVQANDEDLVQLLLDKGACPHTRKDNGGTAFTKAAIAGNVNILKLLLDRGLNINDHDDNGFTAFMEAAWYGNEEALKFLFSKGANVNLRRAVSEEKANLHKGGVTALMDACREGYFSVVKTLVQEMGADVNICDNKDRNALIHALKKGCAKEKYESAVSIAHFLLDCGVDVKSKDECGKTALILAVEMRSPDLVQTLLEKGEIDIDDADEEGNTALMVAVEKNDCDIAKLLCEKGARTDVGNLIAVANRNRAHNMARLLRQHNARFVPETLKDWEPNSKRWRDQLKKLYTIYRPMIGKLKTFQYIKQRIHNTSQGGIYLGLHGGTEVAVRISRSTEGDKEKRFFEQCGSCECLLKLFQFEKAKGYMYLCFPLWEKNLEEHLQEPEDQMYYKDALKMIFQAVRELHSLGFAHQDLHPSNFFIDLGGKIYLADFDNKRKLIEDKKELVNSDLEALGRLVLYVLTGGRKPLQQVSTEDLAADSPDYHEALDLVSSLVSHDERGLEGLSKHPYFWSKQTRFRFLKSIWNKIKDLQNRKTVFQAPNPTKSFPYPQWTKKIDKDVLNIMENPRKGVLFKYSNDVTDLLRLIRNLDEHPDTRITAKIEDHAEYFLKLFPALTIYVYNRLRQNPNYSHFADIQDPSP
;
A
#
# COMPACT_ATOMS: atom_id res chain seq x y z
N MET A 1 10.11 66.89 -26.09
CA MET A 1 9.26 66.91 -27.30
C MET A 1 9.57 65.66 -28.09
N GLU A 2 8.59 64.76 -28.17
CA GLU A 2 8.47 63.54 -28.98
C GLU A 2 8.65 63.77 -30.50
N PRO A 3 8.57 62.75 -31.39
CA PRO A 3 8.98 61.33 -31.28
C PRO A 3 9.74 60.84 -32.55
N THR A 4 10.20 59.59 -32.58
CA THR A 4 10.25 58.83 -33.86
C THR A 4 10.03 57.34 -33.60
N ALA A 5 8.94 56.84 -34.17
CA ALA A 5 8.54 55.44 -34.19
C ALA A 5 9.22 54.71 -35.34
N HIS A 6 9.71 53.49 -35.11
CA HIS A 6 9.98 52.51 -36.16
C HIS A 6 9.16 51.24 -35.92
N SER A 7 8.25 51.05 -36.87
CA SER A 7 7.31 49.96 -37.03
C SER A 7 8.00 48.73 -37.62
N GLN A 8 7.71 47.58 -37.00
CA GLN A 8 7.99 46.26 -37.51
C GLN A 8 7.21 46.00 -38.80
N ARG A 9 7.84 45.35 -39.78
CA ARG A 9 7.12 44.49 -40.74
C ARG A 9 7.86 43.17 -40.88
N GLU A 10 7.15 42.16 -40.43
CA GLU A 10 7.48 40.75 -40.40
C GLU A 10 7.69 40.19 -41.81
N ALA A 11 8.77 39.42 -41.96
CA ALA A 11 8.89 38.42 -43.00
C ALA A 11 8.60 37.07 -42.34
N SER A 12 7.45 36.48 -42.68
CA SER A 12 7.03 35.15 -42.26
C SER A 12 7.83 34.09 -43.03
N THR A 13 8.78 33.46 -42.33
CA THR A 13 9.38 32.17 -42.73
C THR A 13 8.39 31.02 -42.51
N PRO A 14 8.30 30.01 -43.41
CA PRO A 14 7.46 28.85 -43.18
C PRO A 14 8.06 27.99 -42.06
N SER A 15 7.31 27.89 -40.96
CA SER A 15 7.56 26.98 -39.85
C SER A 15 7.46 25.54 -40.32
N SER A 16 8.57 24.97 -40.80
CA SER A 16 8.68 23.58 -41.22
C SER A 16 9.49 22.82 -40.18
N THR A 17 8.79 22.25 -39.20
CA THR A 17 9.12 20.98 -38.52
C THR A 17 7.86 20.52 -37.81
N GLU A 18 6.80 20.19 -38.56
CA GLU A 18 5.79 19.29 -37.99
C GLU A 18 6.51 17.98 -37.72
N THR A 19 6.50 17.53 -36.46
CA THR A 19 7.19 16.30 -36.10
C THR A 19 6.44 15.11 -36.71
N ALA A 20 7.13 14.00 -36.97
CA ALA A 20 6.48 12.78 -37.43
C ALA A 20 5.36 12.31 -36.46
N GLU A 21 5.49 12.64 -35.18
CA GLU A 21 4.49 12.39 -34.14
C GLU A 21 3.23 13.27 -34.32
N ASP A 22 3.38 14.54 -34.69
CA ASP A 22 2.25 15.43 -34.98
C ASP A 22 1.44 14.94 -36.19
N LEU A 23 2.12 14.52 -37.26
CA LEU A 23 1.47 13.97 -38.45
C LEU A 23 0.77 12.64 -38.15
N ALA A 24 1.37 11.76 -37.35
CA ALA A 24 0.76 10.51 -36.90
C ALA A 24 -0.53 10.76 -36.09
N PHE A 25 -0.51 11.74 -35.19
CA PHE A 25 -1.67 12.12 -34.39
C PHE A 25 -2.80 12.68 -35.26
N LYS A 26 -2.48 13.60 -36.17
CA LYS A 26 -3.45 14.18 -37.11
C LYS A 26 -4.06 13.13 -38.04
N LEU A 27 -3.25 12.19 -38.55
CA LEU A 27 -3.74 11.11 -39.41
C LEU A 27 -4.74 10.21 -38.67
N ASN A 28 -4.42 9.79 -37.45
CA ASN A 28 -5.33 8.98 -36.64
C ASN A 28 -6.63 9.73 -36.28
N ALA A 29 -6.55 11.05 -36.02
CA ALA A 29 -7.73 11.87 -35.79
C ALA A 29 -8.61 11.98 -37.04
N ALA A 30 -8.02 12.31 -38.20
CA ALA A 30 -8.74 12.41 -39.46
C ALA A 30 -9.43 11.09 -39.85
N VAL A 31 -8.79 9.95 -39.58
CA VAL A 31 -9.38 8.63 -39.79
C VAL A 31 -10.58 8.38 -38.89
N ARG A 32 -10.49 8.72 -37.60
CA ARG A 32 -11.60 8.54 -36.65
C ARG A 32 -12.81 9.39 -37.02
N ASP A 33 -12.58 10.55 -37.61
CA ASP A 33 -13.62 11.47 -38.06
C ASP A 33 -14.14 11.12 -39.47
N SER A 34 -13.67 10.01 -40.08
CA SER A 34 -13.99 9.57 -41.45
C SER A 34 -13.76 10.65 -42.52
N ASN A 35 -12.81 11.58 -42.30
CA ASN A 35 -12.49 12.62 -43.26
C ASN A 35 -11.47 12.14 -44.30
N LYS A 36 -11.98 11.50 -45.37
CA LYS A 36 -11.16 10.93 -46.45
C LYS A 36 -10.24 11.96 -47.14
N GLU A 37 -10.68 13.21 -47.28
CA GLU A 37 -9.89 14.28 -47.91
C GLU A 37 -8.66 14.64 -47.06
N ASP A 38 -8.86 14.80 -45.75
CA ASP A 38 -7.77 15.06 -44.80
C ASP A 38 -6.81 13.88 -44.71
N VAL A 39 -7.31 12.64 -44.72
CA VAL A 39 -6.48 11.43 -44.73
C VAL A 39 -5.58 11.39 -45.97
N LEU A 40 -6.14 11.64 -47.16
CA LEU A 40 -5.36 11.67 -48.40
C LEU A 40 -4.30 12.77 -48.37
N ARG A 41 -4.68 13.99 -47.96
CA ARG A 41 -3.75 15.12 -47.84
C ARG A 41 -2.60 14.81 -46.89
N LEU A 42 -2.89 14.27 -45.71
CA LEU A 42 -1.86 13.94 -44.70
C LEU A 42 -0.91 12.83 -45.19
N LEU A 43 -1.43 11.82 -45.91
CA LEU A 43 -0.58 10.78 -46.51
C LEU A 43 0.30 11.35 -47.64
N GLU A 44 -0.19 12.31 -48.42
CA GLU A 44 0.59 13.02 -49.45
C GLU A 44 1.66 13.93 -48.84
N GLU A 45 1.39 14.52 -47.67
CA GLU A 45 2.35 15.29 -46.86
C GLU A 45 3.43 14.41 -46.20
N GLY A 46 3.34 13.08 -46.36
CA GLY A 46 4.34 12.13 -45.88
C GLY A 46 4.04 11.52 -44.52
N ALA A 47 2.81 11.62 -44.02
CA ALA A 47 2.41 10.89 -42.81
C ALA A 47 2.57 9.38 -43.02
N ASP A 48 3.20 8.71 -42.05
CA ASP A 48 3.35 7.25 -42.08
C ASP A 48 1.99 6.58 -41.86
N VAL A 49 1.50 5.84 -42.87
CA VAL A 49 0.25 5.08 -42.84
C VAL A 49 0.23 4.00 -41.75
N ASN A 50 1.41 3.59 -41.26
CA ASN A 50 1.58 2.61 -40.18
C ASN A 50 1.94 3.26 -38.83
N SER A 51 1.87 4.59 -38.74
CA SER A 51 2.18 5.32 -37.53
C SER A 51 1.32 4.85 -36.34
N LYS A 52 1.92 4.83 -35.15
CA LYS A 52 1.25 4.46 -33.91
C LYS A 52 0.93 5.71 -33.10
N ALA A 53 -0.34 5.90 -32.77
CA ALA A 53 -0.80 6.87 -31.80
C ALA A 53 -0.72 6.30 -30.36
N GLU A 54 -1.26 7.04 -29.38
CA GLU A 54 -1.34 6.61 -27.98
C GLU A 54 -1.94 5.19 -27.86
N SER A 55 -1.38 4.36 -26.97
CA SER A 55 -1.73 2.93 -26.81
C SER A 55 -1.48 2.03 -28.05
N GLY A 56 -0.66 2.50 -28.99
CA GLY A 56 -0.20 1.73 -30.15
C GLY A 56 -1.21 1.62 -31.29
N TRP A 57 -2.25 2.46 -31.33
CA TRP A 57 -3.28 2.44 -32.38
C TRP A 57 -2.73 2.86 -33.74
N THR A 58 -3.10 2.12 -34.79
CA THR A 58 -2.76 2.48 -36.18
C THR A 58 -3.96 3.11 -36.90
N PRO A 59 -3.72 3.91 -37.97
CA PRO A 59 -4.77 4.41 -38.84
C PRO A 59 -5.72 3.29 -39.31
N LEU A 60 -5.18 2.13 -39.71
CA LEU A 60 -6.00 1.00 -40.15
C LEU A 60 -6.95 0.50 -39.05
N GLN A 61 -6.48 0.37 -37.80
CA GLN A 61 -7.31 -0.05 -36.68
C GLN A 61 -8.38 0.99 -36.34
N SER A 62 -8.03 2.28 -36.44
CA SER A 62 -8.99 3.39 -36.25
C SER A 62 -10.10 3.37 -37.30
N ALA A 63 -9.77 3.09 -38.56
CA ALA A 63 -10.75 2.95 -39.64
C ALA A 63 -11.69 1.74 -39.43
N VAL A 64 -11.14 0.60 -38.99
CA VAL A 64 -11.94 -0.57 -38.61
C VAL A 64 -12.87 -0.25 -37.44
N GLN A 65 -12.38 0.46 -36.43
CA GLN A 65 -13.18 0.86 -35.27
C GLN A 65 -14.31 1.83 -35.63
N ALA A 66 -14.10 2.69 -36.62
CA ALA A 66 -15.12 3.55 -37.22
C ALA A 66 -16.08 2.80 -38.15
N ASN A 67 -15.80 1.53 -38.44
CA ASN A 67 -16.56 0.68 -39.37
C ASN A 67 -16.66 1.24 -40.80
N ASP A 68 -15.62 1.96 -41.25
CA ASP A 68 -15.55 2.60 -42.57
C ASP A 68 -14.78 1.70 -43.56
N GLU A 69 -15.51 0.85 -44.30
CA GLU A 69 -14.94 -0.12 -45.23
C GLU A 69 -14.10 0.52 -46.33
N ASP A 70 -14.55 1.66 -46.87
CA ASP A 70 -13.84 2.38 -47.92
C ASP A 70 -12.51 2.93 -47.41
N LEU A 71 -12.50 3.47 -46.19
CA LEU A 71 -11.29 4.00 -45.58
C LEU A 71 -10.31 2.88 -45.22
N VAL A 72 -10.80 1.73 -44.77
CA VAL A 72 -9.98 0.51 -44.59
C VAL A 72 -9.33 0.11 -45.91
N GLN A 73 -10.11 0.02 -46.99
CA GLN A 73 -9.60 -0.30 -48.32
C GLN A 73 -8.55 0.72 -48.78
N LEU A 74 -8.83 2.02 -48.64
CA LEU A 74 -7.91 3.10 -49.00
C LEU A 74 -6.57 2.98 -48.26
N LEU A 75 -6.60 2.80 -46.94
CA LEU A 75 -5.38 2.69 -46.13
C LEU A 75 -4.57 1.43 -46.51
N LEU A 76 -5.25 0.31 -46.75
CA LEU A 76 -4.62 -0.93 -47.21
C LEU A 76 -3.98 -0.77 -48.60
N ASP A 77 -4.58 0.01 -49.50
CA ASP A 77 -4.03 0.30 -50.83
C ASP A 77 -2.87 1.30 -50.79
N LYS A 78 -2.84 2.15 -49.76
CA LYS A 78 -1.72 3.04 -49.44
C LYS A 78 -0.60 2.37 -48.63
N GLY A 79 -0.67 1.05 -48.42
CA GLY A 79 0.41 0.28 -47.79
C GLY A 79 0.30 0.09 -46.28
N ALA A 80 -0.88 0.29 -45.68
CA ALA A 80 -1.11 -0.09 -44.29
C ALA A 80 -0.88 -1.59 -44.09
N CYS A 81 -0.08 -1.95 -43.09
CA CYS A 81 0.26 -3.32 -42.77
C CYS A 81 -0.83 -3.96 -41.89
N PRO A 82 -1.58 -4.97 -42.39
CA PRO A 82 -2.68 -5.59 -41.65
C PRO A 82 -2.22 -6.41 -40.44
N HIS A 83 -0.95 -6.83 -40.42
CA HIS A 83 -0.33 -7.60 -39.33
C HIS A 83 0.08 -6.74 -38.13
N THR A 84 -0.05 -5.41 -38.23
CA THR A 84 0.42 -4.50 -37.18
C THR A 84 -0.41 -4.68 -35.90
N ARG A 85 0.31 -4.84 -34.79
CA ARG A 85 -0.26 -5.02 -33.45
C ARG A 85 -0.19 -3.73 -32.64
N LYS A 86 -1.27 -3.42 -31.93
CA LYS A 86 -1.27 -2.40 -30.86
C LYS A 86 -0.70 -2.97 -29.57
N ASP A 87 -0.60 -2.17 -28.51
CA ASP A 87 0.15 -2.51 -27.29
C ASP A 87 -0.37 -3.75 -26.52
N ASN A 88 -1.59 -4.21 -26.78
CA ASN A 88 -2.13 -5.45 -26.20
C ASN A 88 -2.05 -6.66 -27.16
N GLY A 89 -1.38 -6.51 -28.30
CA GLY A 89 -1.27 -7.54 -29.33
C GLY A 89 -2.43 -7.59 -30.34
N GLY A 90 -3.48 -6.79 -30.15
CA GLY A 90 -4.66 -6.78 -31.03
C GLY A 90 -4.34 -6.24 -32.43
N THR A 91 -5.02 -6.79 -33.45
CA THR A 91 -4.86 -6.42 -34.87
C THR A 91 -6.13 -5.77 -35.41
N ALA A 92 -6.06 -5.22 -36.63
CA ALA A 92 -7.26 -4.76 -37.34
C ALA A 92 -8.28 -5.90 -37.52
N PHE A 93 -7.81 -7.15 -37.65
CA PHE A 93 -8.67 -8.32 -37.84
C PHE A 93 -9.50 -8.66 -36.61
N THR A 94 -8.89 -8.65 -35.42
CA THR A 94 -9.65 -8.88 -34.18
C THR A 94 -10.63 -7.73 -33.92
N LYS A 95 -10.29 -6.49 -34.28
CA LYS A 95 -11.22 -5.35 -34.21
C LYS A 95 -12.42 -5.47 -35.15
N ALA A 96 -12.22 -5.97 -36.37
CA ALA A 96 -13.32 -6.20 -37.31
C ALA A 96 -14.31 -7.24 -36.78
N ALA A 97 -13.83 -8.26 -36.06
CA ALA A 97 -14.69 -9.23 -35.39
C ALA A 97 -15.48 -8.65 -34.21
N ILE A 98 -14.90 -7.72 -33.45
CA ILE A 98 -15.62 -6.95 -32.41
C ILE A 98 -16.74 -6.11 -33.03
N ALA A 99 -16.47 -5.45 -34.15
CA ALA A 99 -17.48 -4.67 -34.88
C ALA A 99 -18.52 -5.54 -35.59
N GLY A 100 -18.23 -6.83 -35.80
CA GLY A 100 -19.11 -7.77 -36.50
C GLY A 100 -19.11 -7.58 -38.02
N ASN A 101 -18.20 -6.78 -38.58
CA ASN A 101 -18.21 -6.46 -40.01
C ASN A 101 -17.51 -7.55 -40.83
N VAL A 102 -18.32 -8.38 -41.49
CA VAL A 102 -17.87 -9.47 -42.36
C VAL A 102 -17.08 -8.99 -43.58
N ASN A 103 -17.42 -7.83 -44.16
CA ASN A 103 -16.70 -7.31 -45.32
C ASN A 103 -15.27 -6.90 -44.95
N ILE A 104 -15.10 -6.19 -43.83
CA ILE A 104 -13.77 -5.84 -43.33
C ILE A 104 -12.97 -7.10 -42.97
N LEU A 105 -13.59 -8.08 -42.31
CA LEU A 105 -12.94 -9.36 -42.02
C LEU A 105 -12.47 -10.05 -43.31
N LYS A 106 -13.29 -10.05 -44.36
CA LYS A 106 -12.92 -10.61 -45.67
C LYS A 106 -11.76 -9.84 -46.31
N LEU A 107 -11.84 -8.50 -46.36
CA LEU A 107 -10.78 -7.65 -46.91
C LEU A 107 -9.44 -7.90 -46.24
N LEU A 108 -9.43 -7.99 -44.91
CA LEU A 108 -8.22 -8.23 -44.12
C LEU A 108 -7.68 -9.65 -44.33
N LEU A 109 -8.54 -10.67 -44.39
CA LEU A 109 -8.13 -12.05 -44.63
C LEU A 109 -7.49 -12.23 -46.03
N ASP A 110 -8.00 -11.52 -47.04
CA ASP A 110 -7.43 -11.50 -48.40
C ASP A 110 -6.01 -10.90 -48.44
N ARG A 111 -5.57 -10.20 -47.37
CA ARG A 111 -4.19 -9.70 -47.21
C ARG A 111 -3.26 -10.65 -46.45
N GLY A 112 -3.63 -11.93 -46.32
CA GLY A 112 -2.76 -13.01 -45.83
C GLY A 112 -2.70 -13.17 -44.31
N LEU A 113 -3.64 -12.55 -43.57
CA LEU A 113 -3.77 -12.77 -42.13
C LEU A 113 -4.14 -14.22 -41.83
N ASN A 114 -3.60 -14.77 -40.75
CA ASN A 114 -3.97 -16.09 -40.28
C ASN A 114 -5.26 -16.02 -39.44
N ILE A 115 -6.25 -16.82 -39.82
CA ILE A 115 -7.60 -16.86 -39.22
C ILE A 115 -7.60 -17.11 -37.70
N ASN A 116 -6.56 -17.81 -37.20
CA ASN A 116 -6.40 -18.19 -35.80
C ASN A 116 -5.37 -17.35 -35.04
N ASP A 117 -4.89 -16.25 -35.62
CA ASP A 117 -4.02 -15.32 -34.89
C ASP A 117 -4.74 -14.73 -33.68
N HIS A 118 -3.96 -14.47 -32.64
CA HIS A 118 -4.47 -13.96 -31.36
C HIS A 118 -3.63 -12.82 -30.78
N ASP A 119 -4.26 -12.04 -29.90
CA ASP A 119 -3.60 -10.99 -29.12
C ASP A 119 -2.75 -11.55 -27.96
N ASP A 120 -2.15 -10.69 -27.15
CA ASP A 120 -1.26 -11.08 -26.03
C ASP A 120 -2.03 -11.66 -24.82
N ASN A 121 -3.36 -11.72 -24.92
CA ASN A 121 -4.25 -12.37 -23.96
C ASN A 121 -4.92 -13.62 -24.57
N GLY A 122 -4.52 -14.01 -25.79
CA GLY A 122 -4.99 -15.21 -26.48
C GLY A 122 -6.32 -15.04 -27.20
N PHE A 123 -6.89 -13.83 -27.28
CA PHE A 123 -8.15 -13.61 -28.02
C PHE A 123 -7.92 -13.72 -29.53
N THR A 124 -8.63 -14.64 -30.17
CA THR A 124 -8.75 -14.70 -31.64
C THR A 124 -9.94 -13.86 -32.13
N ALA A 125 -9.99 -13.58 -33.43
CA ALA A 125 -11.17 -12.94 -34.03
C ALA A 125 -12.45 -13.75 -33.77
N PHE A 126 -12.37 -15.08 -33.75
CA PHE A 126 -13.52 -15.94 -33.45
C PHE A 126 -14.02 -15.77 -32.02
N MET A 127 -13.11 -15.68 -31.04
CA MET A 127 -13.48 -15.41 -29.64
C MET A 127 -14.08 -14.02 -29.45
N GLU A 128 -13.54 -13.00 -30.12
CA GLU A 128 -14.09 -11.64 -30.07
C GLU A 128 -15.50 -11.60 -30.66
N ALA A 129 -15.74 -12.25 -31.80
CA ALA A 129 -17.09 -12.32 -32.37
C ALA A 129 -18.09 -13.01 -31.43
N ALA A 130 -17.67 -14.05 -30.69
CA ALA A 130 -18.49 -14.69 -29.67
C ALA A 130 -18.75 -13.80 -28.44
N TRP A 131 -17.71 -13.10 -27.96
CA TRP A 131 -17.82 -12.17 -26.82
C TRP A 131 -18.76 -11.00 -27.10
N TYR A 132 -18.84 -10.53 -28.35
CA TYR A 132 -19.70 -9.41 -28.74
C TYR A 132 -21.04 -9.84 -29.35
N GLY A 133 -21.30 -11.15 -29.45
CA GLY A 133 -22.57 -11.67 -29.96
C GLY A 133 -22.74 -11.56 -31.49
N ASN A 134 -21.65 -11.36 -32.24
CA ASN A 134 -21.65 -11.15 -33.68
C ASN A 134 -21.76 -12.48 -34.44
N GLU A 135 -22.99 -13.01 -34.53
CA GLU A 135 -23.25 -14.33 -35.10
C GLU A 135 -22.86 -14.46 -36.59
N GLU A 136 -23.07 -13.43 -37.40
CA GLU A 136 -22.67 -13.43 -38.82
C GLU A 136 -21.15 -13.49 -38.99
N ALA A 137 -20.41 -12.73 -38.17
CA ALA A 137 -18.96 -12.77 -38.14
C ALA A 137 -18.45 -14.15 -37.71
N LEU A 138 -19.06 -14.78 -36.70
CA LEU A 138 -18.76 -16.15 -36.31
C LEU A 138 -18.95 -17.15 -37.45
N LYS A 139 -20.10 -17.09 -38.14
CA LYS A 139 -20.41 -17.96 -39.29
C LYS A 139 -19.40 -17.78 -40.41
N PHE A 140 -19.04 -16.54 -40.71
CA PHE A 140 -17.99 -16.24 -41.69
C PHE A 140 -16.64 -16.82 -41.27
N LEU A 141 -16.17 -16.53 -40.05
CA LEU A 141 -14.87 -16.98 -39.55
C LEU A 141 -14.78 -18.51 -39.51
N PHE A 142 -15.85 -19.19 -39.08
CA PHE A 142 -15.95 -20.66 -39.12
C PHE A 142 -15.82 -21.20 -40.55
N SER A 143 -16.52 -20.60 -41.52
CA SER A 143 -16.43 -20.99 -42.94
C SER A 143 -15.03 -20.81 -43.54
N LYS A 144 -14.19 -19.99 -42.90
CA LYS A 144 -12.78 -19.76 -43.27
C LYS A 144 -11.78 -20.60 -42.46
N GLY A 145 -12.26 -21.52 -41.63
CA GLY A 145 -11.42 -22.45 -40.89
C GLY A 145 -10.94 -21.95 -39.52
N ALA A 146 -11.65 -21.01 -38.89
CA ALA A 146 -11.41 -20.66 -37.50
C ALA A 146 -11.60 -21.89 -36.61
N ASN A 147 -10.66 -22.12 -35.68
CA ASN A 147 -10.73 -23.23 -34.75
C ASN A 147 -11.60 -22.86 -33.54
N VAL A 148 -12.78 -23.47 -33.49
CA VAL A 148 -13.86 -23.22 -32.52
C VAL A 148 -13.44 -23.53 -31.07
N ASN A 149 -12.60 -24.55 -30.90
CA ASN A 149 -12.23 -25.11 -29.61
C ASN A 149 -10.85 -24.63 -29.11
N LEU A 150 -10.31 -23.54 -29.69
CA LEU A 150 -9.08 -22.94 -29.19
C LEU A 150 -9.25 -22.47 -27.74
N ARG A 151 -8.24 -22.78 -26.94
CA ARG A 151 -8.07 -22.28 -25.58
C ARG A 151 -7.12 -21.09 -25.63
N ARG A 152 -7.47 -19.97 -24.98
CA ARG A 152 -6.61 -18.77 -24.98
C ARG A 152 -5.20 -19.06 -24.47
N ALA A 153 -4.23 -18.92 -25.36
CA ALA A 153 -2.82 -18.97 -25.02
C ALA A 153 -2.37 -17.62 -24.44
N VAL A 154 -1.74 -17.66 -23.27
CA VAL A 154 -1.21 -16.47 -22.57
C VAL A 154 0.25 -16.70 -22.22
N SER A 155 0.96 -15.64 -21.82
CA SER A 155 2.35 -15.77 -21.33
C SER A 155 2.44 -16.75 -20.15
N GLU A 156 3.62 -17.35 -19.98
CA GLU A 156 3.90 -18.30 -18.89
C GLU A 156 3.61 -17.68 -17.51
N GLU A 157 3.95 -16.41 -17.32
CA GLU A 157 3.63 -15.63 -16.11
C GLU A 157 2.12 -15.57 -15.82
N LYS A 158 1.29 -15.37 -16.86
CA LYS A 158 -0.17 -15.35 -16.73
C LYS A 158 -0.71 -16.77 -16.49
N ALA A 159 -0.15 -17.78 -17.15
CA ALA A 159 -0.54 -19.17 -16.98
C ALA A 159 -0.26 -19.67 -15.55
N ASN A 160 0.88 -19.29 -14.96
CA ASN A 160 1.24 -19.57 -13.57
C ASN A 160 0.28 -18.93 -12.54
N LEU A 161 -0.48 -17.90 -12.96
CA LEU A 161 -1.55 -17.30 -12.18
C LEU A 161 -2.94 -17.89 -12.50
N HIS A 162 -2.99 -19.05 -13.16
CA HIS A 162 -4.21 -19.71 -13.63
C HIS A 162 -5.07 -18.80 -14.54
N LYS A 163 -4.44 -17.89 -15.30
CA LYS A 163 -5.11 -17.08 -16.33
C LYS A 163 -4.99 -17.75 -17.70
N GLY A 164 -5.95 -17.49 -18.58
CA GLY A 164 -6.02 -18.10 -19.91
C GLY A 164 -6.90 -19.34 -19.95
N GLY A 165 -6.86 -20.07 -21.07
CA GLY A 165 -7.62 -21.32 -21.26
C GLY A 165 -9.08 -21.16 -21.71
N VAL A 166 -9.62 -19.94 -21.68
CA VAL A 166 -11.02 -19.64 -22.06
C VAL A 166 -11.28 -19.94 -23.55
N THR A 167 -12.50 -20.36 -23.91
CA THR A 167 -12.93 -20.62 -25.29
C THR A 167 -14.02 -19.64 -25.76
N ALA A 168 -14.29 -19.60 -27.06
CA ALA A 168 -15.37 -18.77 -27.62
C ALA A 168 -16.76 -19.12 -27.06
N LEU A 169 -17.02 -20.40 -26.78
CA LEU A 169 -18.25 -20.85 -26.13
C LEU A 169 -18.40 -20.25 -24.73
N MET A 170 -17.33 -20.27 -23.92
CA MET A 170 -17.34 -19.68 -22.58
C MET A 170 -17.58 -18.16 -22.59
N ASP A 171 -17.10 -17.47 -23.63
CA ASP A 171 -17.32 -16.03 -23.82
C ASP A 171 -18.79 -15.73 -24.14
N ALA A 172 -19.38 -16.45 -25.10
CA ALA A 172 -20.79 -16.31 -25.45
C ALA A 172 -21.72 -16.66 -24.27
N CYS A 173 -21.38 -17.70 -23.50
CA CYS A 173 -22.10 -18.08 -22.28
C CYS A 173 -22.08 -16.97 -21.24
N ARG A 174 -20.90 -16.38 -20.98
CA ARG A 174 -20.73 -15.31 -19.98
C ARG A 174 -21.53 -14.06 -20.33
N GLU A 175 -21.55 -13.67 -21.60
CA GLU A 175 -22.26 -12.47 -22.02
C GLU A 175 -23.76 -12.69 -22.24
N GLY A 176 -24.20 -13.94 -22.26
CA GLY A 176 -25.62 -14.30 -22.32
C GLY A 176 -26.19 -14.31 -23.73
N TYR A 177 -25.36 -14.58 -24.76
CA TYR A 177 -25.83 -14.65 -26.15
C TYR A 177 -26.34 -16.04 -26.51
N PHE A 178 -27.58 -16.35 -26.13
CA PHE A 178 -28.18 -17.68 -26.31
C PHE A 178 -28.17 -18.18 -27.76
N SER A 179 -28.46 -17.31 -28.75
CA SER A 179 -28.40 -17.69 -30.17
C SER A 179 -27.00 -18.10 -30.60
N VAL A 180 -25.99 -17.34 -30.18
CA VAL A 180 -24.57 -17.63 -30.46
C VAL A 180 -24.13 -18.92 -29.79
N VAL A 181 -24.51 -19.17 -28.53
CA VAL A 181 -24.22 -20.43 -27.84
C VAL A 181 -24.81 -21.61 -28.61
N LYS A 182 -26.07 -21.50 -29.04
CA LYS A 182 -26.74 -22.55 -29.82
C LYS A 182 -26.01 -22.81 -31.15
N THR A 183 -25.67 -21.75 -31.87
CA THR A 183 -24.92 -21.83 -33.14
C THR A 183 -23.55 -22.48 -32.93
N LEU A 184 -22.80 -22.09 -31.90
CA LEU A 184 -21.49 -22.65 -31.58
C LEU A 184 -21.56 -24.16 -31.30
N VAL A 185 -22.52 -24.59 -30.48
CA VAL A 185 -22.63 -26.01 -30.08
C VAL A 185 -23.23 -26.87 -31.20
N GLN A 186 -24.32 -26.43 -31.83
CA GLN A 186 -25.07 -27.24 -32.79
C GLN A 186 -24.53 -27.18 -34.22
N GLU A 187 -24.05 -26.01 -34.67
CA GLU A 187 -23.61 -25.81 -36.06
C GLU A 187 -22.09 -25.88 -36.21
N MET A 188 -21.33 -25.53 -35.17
CA MET A 188 -19.87 -25.38 -35.25
C MET A 188 -19.06 -26.40 -34.43
N GLY A 189 -19.73 -27.30 -33.70
CA GLY A 189 -19.06 -28.38 -32.95
C GLY A 189 -18.22 -27.90 -31.77
N ALA A 190 -18.66 -26.84 -31.08
CA ALA A 190 -18.03 -26.39 -29.85
C ALA A 190 -18.15 -27.44 -28.74
N ASP A 191 -17.03 -27.78 -28.09
CA ASP A 191 -16.98 -28.71 -26.98
C ASP A 191 -17.39 -27.99 -25.68
N VAL A 192 -18.51 -28.43 -25.10
CA VAL A 192 -19.09 -27.87 -23.88
C VAL A 192 -18.26 -28.17 -22.61
N ASN A 193 -17.37 -29.17 -22.66
CA ASN A 193 -16.63 -29.70 -21.52
C ASN A 193 -15.18 -29.22 -21.44
N ILE A 194 -14.73 -28.37 -22.36
CA ILE A 194 -13.41 -27.72 -22.21
C ILE A 194 -13.44 -26.85 -20.95
N CYS A 195 -12.35 -26.93 -20.18
CA CYS A 195 -12.12 -26.07 -19.03
C CYS A 195 -11.02 -25.03 -19.28
N ASP A 196 -11.18 -23.86 -18.69
CA ASP A 196 -10.14 -22.84 -18.63
C ASP A 196 -9.02 -23.23 -17.64
N ASN A 197 -8.04 -22.36 -17.42
CA ASN A 197 -6.92 -22.66 -16.53
C ASN A 197 -7.29 -22.65 -15.03
N LYS A 198 -8.56 -22.37 -14.70
CA LYS A 198 -9.15 -22.45 -13.35
C LYS A 198 -10.16 -23.60 -13.24
N ASP A 199 -10.13 -24.55 -14.18
CA ASP A 199 -11.03 -25.70 -14.23
C ASP A 199 -12.53 -25.34 -14.38
N ARG A 200 -12.82 -24.15 -14.94
CA ARG A 200 -14.19 -23.69 -15.20
C ARG A 200 -14.61 -24.03 -16.62
N ASN A 201 -15.80 -24.59 -16.77
CA ASN A 201 -16.39 -24.90 -18.07
C ASN A 201 -17.44 -23.85 -18.51
N ALA A 202 -18.09 -24.09 -19.66
CA ALA A 202 -19.11 -23.21 -20.23
C ALA A 202 -20.31 -22.96 -19.28
N LEU A 203 -20.73 -23.98 -18.52
CA LEU A 203 -21.84 -23.86 -17.56
C LEU A 203 -21.50 -22.87 -16.43
N ILE A 204 -20.31 -23.00 -15.84
CA ILE A 204 -19.85 -22.07 -14.78
C ILE A 204 -19.72 -20.63 -15.32
N HIS A 205 -19.30 -20.47 -16.57
CA HIS A 205 -19.27 -19.16 -17.21
C HIS A 205 -20.67 -18.56 -17.44
N ALA A 206 -21.66 -19.38 -17.82
CA ALA A 206 -23.05 -18.94 -17.99
C ALA A 206 -23.68 -18.50 -16.65
N LEU A 207 -23.40 -19.23 -15.57
CA LEU A 207 -23.98 -18.96 -14.25
C LEU A 207 -23.25 -17.86 -13.46
N LYS A 208 -22.10 -17.36 -13.96
CA LYS A 208 -21.36 -16.29 -13.28
C LYS A 208 -22.17 -14.99 -13.29
N LYS A 209 -22.32 -14.40 -12.10
CA LYS A 209 -23.15 -13.21 -11.88
C LYS A 209 -22.81 -12.03 -12.82
N GLY A 210 -23.75 -11.69 -13.71
CA GLY A 210 -23.76 -10.45 -14.47
C GLY A 210 -24.40 -9.27 -13.72
N CYS A 211 -24.04 -8.03 -14.07
CA CYS A 211 -24.54 -6.81 -13.42
C CYS A 211 -26.01 -6.44 -13.76
N ALA A 212 -26.65 -7.10 -14.72
CA ALA A 212 -27.96 -6.74 -15.26
C ALA A 212 -29.01 -7.86 -15.11
N LYS A 213 -30.28 -7.50 -14.86
CA LYS A 213 -31.40 -8.45 -14.68
C LYS A 213 -31.68 -9.30 -15.92
N GLU A 214 -31.62 -8.69 -17.11
CA GLU A 214 -31.85 -9.36 -18.40
C GLU A 214 -30.86 -10.49 -18.69
N LYS A 215 -29.63 -10.39 -18.14
CA LYS A 215 -28.62 -11.45 -18.27
C LYS A 215 -28.99 -12.72 -17.50
N TYR A 216 -29.85 -12.66 -16.48
CA TYR A 216 -30.23 -13.84 -15.69
C TYR A 216 -31.15 -14.79 -16.46
N GLU A 217 -32.16 -14.28 -17.17
CA GLU A 217 -33.09 -15.12 -17.94
C GLU A 217 -32.37 -15.85 -19.09
N SER A 218 -31.47 -15.13 -19.77
CA SER A 218 -30.62 -15.74 -20.80
C SER A 218 -29.65 -16.76 -20.20
N ALA A 219 -29.01 -16.46 -19.06
CA ALA A 219 -28.11 -17.39 -18.38
C ALA A 219 -28.82 -18.70 -17.98
N VAL A 220 -30.05 -18.63 -17.46
CA VAL A 220 -30.85 -19.82 -17.14
C VAL A 220 -31.17 -20.62 -18.41
N SER A 221 -31.55 -19.95 -19.49
CA SER A 221 -31.83 -20.60 -20.79
C SER A 221 -30.59 -21.29 -21.37
N ILE A 222 -29.44 -20.63 -21.30
CA ILE A 222 -28.13 -21.18 -21.69
C ILE A 222 -27.80 -22.40 -20.82
N ALA A 223 -28.00 -22.31 -19.50
CA ALA A 223 -27.70 -23.40 -18.59
C ALA A 223 -28.54 -24.65 -18.90
N HIS A 224 -29.86 -24.52 -19.10
CA HIS A 224 -30.70 -25.65 -19.51
C HIS A 224 -30.23 -26.27 -20.82
N PHE A 225 -29.91 -25.44 -21.82
CA PHE A 225 -29.42 -25.92 -23.11
C PHE A 225 -28.08 -26.67 -22.98
N LEU A 226 -27.13 -26.16 -22.20
CA LEU A 226 -25.86 -26.85 -21.96
C LEU A 226 -26.05 -28.17 -21.21
N LEU A 227 -26.99 -28.22 -20.25
CA LEU A 227 -27.36 -29.45 -19.54
C LEU A 227 -27.98 -30.50 -20.48
N ASP A 228 -28.76 -30.07 -21.47
CA ASP A 228 -29.30 -30.96 -22.52
C ASP A 228 -28.20 -31.47 -23.46
N CYS A 229 -27.15 -30.68 -23.67
CA CYS A 229 -25.96 -31.04 -24.45
C CYS A 229 -24.91 -31.86 -23.67
N GLY A 230 -25.17 -32.21 -22.41
CA GLY A 230 -24.30 -33.08 -21.62
C GLY A 230 -23.03 -32.39 -21.08
N VAL A 231 -23.14 -31.12 -20.68
CA VAL A 231 -22.07 -30.43 -19.96
C VAL A 231 -21.82 -31.07 -18.58
N ASP A 232 -20.56 -31.16 -18.18
CA ASP A 232 -20.17 -31.58 -16.83
C ASP A 232 -20.65 -30.56 -15.79
N VAL A 233 -21.30 -31.04 -14.74
CA VAL A 233 -21.87 -30.23 -13.66
C VAL A 233 -20.94 -30.14 -12.44
N LYS A 234 -19.80 -30.83 -12.46
CA LYS A 234 -18.86 -30.91 -11.33
C LYS A 234 -17.85 -29.77 -11.25
N SER A 235 -17.69 -29.01 -12.34
CA SER A 235 -16.83 -27.82 -12.33
C SER A 235 -17.28 -26.82 -11.27
N LYS A 236 -16.31 -26.09 -10.71
CA LYS A 236 -16.51 -25.08 -9.67
C LYS A 236 -16.01 -23.72 -10.14
N ASP A 237 -16.52 -22.64 -9.54
CA ASP A 237 -16.03 -21.29 -9.78
C ASP A 237 -14.77 -20.95 -8.95
N GLU A 238 -14.35 -19.68 -9.01
CA GLU A 238 -13.14 -19.18 -8.32
C GLU A 238 -13.25 -19.16 -6.79
N CYS A 239 -14.46 -19.34 -6.24
CA CYS A 239 -14.74 -19.42 -4.81
C CYS A 239 -15.12 -20.85 -4.39
N GLY A 240 -14.94 -21.84 -5.26
CA GLY A 240 -15.35 -23.22 -5.02
C GLY A 240 -16.86 -23.46 -5.15
N LYS A 241 -17.65 -22.50 -5.67
CA LYS A 241 -19.09 -22.67 -5.83
C LYS A 241 -19.42 -23.62 -6.96
N THR A 242 -20.29 -24.58 -6.70
CA THR A 242 -20.85 -25.49 -7.69
C THR A 242 -21.92 -24.80 -8.55
N ALA A 243 -22.26 -25.39 -9.69
CA ALA A 243 -23.40 -24.94 -10.50
C ALA A 243 -24.71 -24.88 -9.68
N LEU A 244 -24.90 -25.79 -8.72
CA LEU A 244 -26.04 -25.80 -7.81
C LEU A 244 -26.06 -24.57 -6.91
N ILE A 245 -24.93 -24.24 -6.26
CA ILE A 245 -24.83 -23.04 -5.41
C ILE A 245 -25.12 -21.77 -6.23
N LEU A 246 -24.56 -21.66 -7.44
CA LEU A 246 -24.80 -20.52 -8.32
C LEU A 246 -26.28 -20.41 -8.73
N ALA A 247 -26.95 -21.52 -9.04
CA ALA A 247 -28.38 -21.54 -9.35
C ALA A 247 -29.25 -21.05 -8.17
N VAL A 248 -28.89 -21.43 -6.94
CA VAL A 248 -29.53 -20.92 -5.72
C VAL A 248 -29.30 -19.42 -5.55
N GLU A 249 -28.09 -18.91 -5.81
CA GLU A 249 -27.80 -17.47 -5.76
C GLU A 249 -28.61 -16.66 -6.78
N MET A 250 -28.88 -17.25 -7.94
CA MET A 250 -29.74 -16.69 -8.99
C MET A 250 -31.24 -16.75 -8.64
N ARG A 251 -31.63 -17.49 -7.59
CA ARG A 251 -33.03 -17.74 -7.20
C ARG A 251 -33.86 -18.37 -8.32
N SER A 252 -33.28 -19.34 -9.03
CA SER A 252 -33.96 -20.08 -10.10
C SER A 252 -34.34 -21.49 -9.61
N PRO A 253 -35.58 -21.70 -9.12
CA PRO A 253 -36.02 -23.02 -8.66
C PRO A 253 -36.02 -24.06 -9.78
N ASP A 254 -36.38 -23.66 -11.01
CA ASP A 254 -36.42 -24.56 -12.18
C ASP A 254 -35.03 -25.11 -12.55
N LEU A 255 -34.00 -24.24 -12.51
CA LEU A 255 -32.62 -24.65 -12.75
C LEU A 255 -32.09 -25.54 -11.61
N VAL A 256 -32.38 -25.17 -10.36
CA VAL A 256 -32.05 -26.02 -9.19
C VAL A 256 -32.67 -27.40 -9.35
N GLN A 257 -33.94 -27.49 -9.73
CA GLN A 257 -34.62 -28.76 -9.95
C GLN A 257 -33.95 -29.57 -11.06
N THR A 258 -33.67 -28.95 -12.21
CA THR A 258 -33.03 -29.63 -13.36
C THR A 258 -31.65 -30.16 -13.01
N LEU A 259 -30.85 -29.38 -12.28
CA LEU A 259 -29.52 -29.78 -11.82
C LEU A 259 -29.60 -31.00 -10.89
N LEU A 260 -30.53 -31.00 -9.94
CA LEU A 260 -30.73 -32.12 -9.00
C LEU A 260 -31.24 -33.39 -9.69
N GLU A 261 -31.95 -33.29 -10.81
CA GLU A 261 -32.45 -34.44 -11.57
C GLU A 261 -31.35 -35.18 -12.36
N LYS A 262 -30.22 -34.53 -12.66
CA LYS A 262 -29.10 -35.16 -13.36
C LYS A 262 -28.35 -36.21 -12.51
N GLY A 263 -28.57 -36.25 -11.19
CA GLY A 263 -28.07 -37.31 -10.29
C GLY A 263 -26.55 -37.35 -10.06
N GLU A 264 -25.77 -36.54 -10.78
CA GLU A 264 -24.31 -36.48 -10.68
C GLU A 264 -23.79 -35.40 -9.71
N ILE A 265 -24.69 -34.57 -9.20
CA ILE A 265 -24.36 -33.44 -8.30
C ILE A 265 -24.44 -33.90 -6.85
N ASP A 266 -23.38 -33.64 -6.10
CA ASP A 266 -23.42 -33.72 -4.64
C ASP A 266 -24.16 -32.48 -4.09
N ILE A 267 -25.35 -32.72 -3.56
CA ILE A 267 -26.23 -31.68 -3.01
C ILE A 267 -25.63 -30.96 -1.80
N ASP A 268 -24.70 -31.62 -1.10
CA ASP A 268 -24.05 -31.11 0.11
C ASP A 268 -22.62 -30.62 -0.15
N ASP A 269 -22.20 -30.53 -1.42
CA ASP A 269 -20.91 -29.94 -1.75
C ASP A 269 -20.88 -28.47 -1.34
N ALA A 270 -19.76 -28.06 -0.76
CA ALA A 270 -19.59 -26.76 -0.14
C ALA A 270 -18.57 -25.91 -0.91
N ASP A 271 -18.78 -24.59 -0.87
CA ASP A 271 -17.82 -23.62 -1.38
C ASP A 271 -16.60 -23.46 -0.44
N GLU A 272 -15.64 -22.61 -0.79
CA GLU A 272 -14.44 -22.36 0.03
C GLU A 272 -14.74 -21.79 1.42
N GLU A 273 -15.93 -21.20 1.62
CA GLU A 273 -16.40 -20.69 2.90
C GLU A 273 -17.13 -21.77 3.73
N GLY A 274 -17.35 -22.96 3.16
CA GLY A 274 -18.08 -24.06 3.77
C GLY A 274 -19.60 -23.94 3.64
N ASN A 275 -20.10 -23.05 2.77
CA ASN A 275 -21.53 -22.91 2.53
C ASN A 275 -22.00 -23.97 1.53
N THR A 276 -23.03 -24.74 1.91
CA THR A 276 -23.75 -25.62 0.98
C THR A 276 -24.88 -24.87 0.27
N ALA A 277 -25.44 -25.44 -0.80
CA ALA A 277 -26.59 -24.88 -1.49
C ALA A 277 -27.77 -24.56 -0.55
N LEU A 278 -28.03 -25.42 0.44
CA LEU A 278 -29.07 -25.20 1.44
C LEU A 278 -28.76 -24.00 2.35
N MET A 279 -27.51 -23.83 2.78
CA MET A 279 -27.11 -22.68 3.60
C MET A 279 -27.34 -21.36 2.86
N VAL A 280 -26.97 -21.31 1.58
CA VAL A 280 -27.18 -20.14 0.74
C VAL A 280 -28.68 -19.85 0.57
N ALA A 281 -29.51 -20.86 0.33
CA ALA A 281 -30.97 -20.69 0.23
C ALA A 281 -31.56 -20.10 1.52
N VAL A 282 -31.11 -20.59 2.68
CA VAL A 282 -31.53 -20.09 4.01
C VAL A 282 -31.09 -18.66 4.24
N GLU A 283 -29.85 -18.30 3.90
CA GLU A 283 -29.33 -16.94 4.02
C GLU A 283 -30.13 -15.96 3.16
N LYS A 284 -30.46 -16.36 1.92
CA LYS A 284 -31.29 -15.57 0.99
C LYS A 284 -32.76 -15.54 1.36
N ASN A 285 -33.18 -16.32 2.36
CA ASN A 285 -34.56 -16.52 2.76
C ASN A 285 -35.47 -17.01 1.62
N ASP A 286 -34.96 -17.92 0.78
CA ASP A 286 -35.70 -18.52 -0.33
C ASP A 286 -36.34 -19.84 0.10
N CYS A 287 -37.59 -19.77 0.56
CA CYS A 287 -38.28 -20.93 1.16
C CYS A 287 -38.56 -22.03 0.13
N ASP A 288 -38.80 -21.69 -1.13
CA ASP A 288 -39.17 -22.66 -2.16
C ASP A 288 -37.96 -23.49 -2.55
N ILE A 289 -36.82 -22.84 -2.79
CA ILE A 289 -35.56 -23.52 -3.06
C ILE A 289 -35.07 -24.32 -1.84
N ALA A 290 -35.15 -23.75 -0.63
CA ALA A 290 -34.75 -24.48 0.58
C ALA A 290 -35.60 -25.73 0.80
N LYS A 291 -36.91 -25.65 0.53
CA LYS A 291 -37.83 -26.79 0.61
C LYS A 291 -37.46 -27.85 -0.43
N LEU A 292 -37.25 -27.45 -1.67
CA LEU A 292 -36.83 -28.34 -2.77
C LEU A 292 -35.54 -29.10 -2.41
N LEU A 293 -34.52 -28.40 -1.91
CA LEU A 293 -33.25 -28.99 -1.49
C LEU A 293 -33.45 -29.99 -0.35
N CYS A 294 -34.25 -29.65 0.67
CA CYS A 294 -34.55 -30.55 1.78
C CYS A 294 -35.33 -31.80 1.34
N GLU A 295 -36.29 -31.66 0.41
CA GLU A 295 -37.05 -32.78 -0.16
C GLU A 295 -36.17 -33.71 -1.00
N LYS A 296 -35.14 -33.15 -1.65
CA LYS A 296 -34.13 -33.90 -2.41
C LYS A 296 -32.99 -34.47 -1.55
N GLY A 297 -33.07 -34.32 -0.23
CA GLY A 297 -32.17 -34.97 0.71
C GLY A 297 -30.96 -34.16 1.17
N ALA A 298 -30.96 -32.84 0.97
CA ALA A 298 -29.90 -31.96 1.50
C ALA A 298 -29.80 -32.10 3.02
N ARG A 299 -28.57 -32.18 3.53
CA ARG A 299 -28.33 -32.32 4.96
C ARG A 299 -28.70 -31.06 5.72
N THR A 300 -29.57 -31.22 6.72
CA THR A 300 -30.03 -30.14 7.60
C THR A 300 -29.27 -30.03 8.92
N ASP A 301 -28.27 -30.91 9.13
CA ASP A 301 -27.39 -30.95 10.29
C ASP A 301 -26.06 -30.21 10.07
N VAL A 302 -25.81 -29.74 8.85
CA VAL A 302 -24.59 -29.00 8.48
C VAL A 302 -24.87 -27.50 8.58
N GLY A 303 -23.98 -26.76 9.26
CA GLY A 303 -24.10 -25.32 9.46
C GLY A 303 -25.20 -24.91 10.46
N ASN A 304 -25.26 -23.62 10.81
CA ASN A 304 -26.23 -23.12 11.78
C ASN A 304 -27.53 -22.58 11.12
N LEU A 305 -28.19 -23.43 10.32
CA LEU A 305 -29.35 -23.05 9.49
C LEU A 305 -30.45 -22.34 10.30
N ILE A 306 -30.80 -22.87 11.47
CA ILE A 306 -31.82 -22.29 12.35
C ILE A 306 -31.38 -20.94 12.92
N ALA A 307 -30.10 -20.76 13.32
CA ALA A 307 -29.64 -19.46 13.79
C ALA A 307 -29.63 -18.42 12.66
N VAL A 308 -29.21 -18.79 11.45
CA VAL A 308 -29.22 -17.88 10.29
C VAL A 308 -30.66 -17.44 9.98
N ALA A 309 -31.61 -18.38 9.93
CA ALA A 309 -33.02 -18.06 9.72
C ALA A 309 -33.57 -17.12 10.82
N ASN A 310 -33.25 -17.38 12.09
CA ASN A 310 -33.68 -16.52 13.20
C ASN A 310 -33.03 -15.12 13.16
N ARG A 311 -31.73 -15.02 12.83
CA ARG A 311 -30.99 -13.75 12.66
C ARG A 311 -31.64 -12.88 11.58
N ASN A 312 -32.07 -13.49 10.49
CA ASN A 312 -32.76 -12.83 9.38
C ASN A 312 -34.25 -12.58 9.64
N ARG A 313 -34.77 -12.92 10.83
CA ARG A 313 -36.21 -12.87 11.19
C ARG A 313 -37.10 -13.67 10.23
N ALA A 314 -36.53 -14.72 9.62
CA ALA A 314 -37.19 -15.59 8.66
C ALA A 314 -37.95 -16.71 9.38
N HIS A 315 -39.07 -16.37 10.01
CA HIS A 315 -39.87 -17.34 10.80
C HIS A 315 -40.38 -18.52 9.96
N ASN A 316 -40.79 -18.27 8.71
CA ASN A 316 -41.24 -19.32 7.79
C ASN A 316 -40.12 -20.29 7.45
N MET A 317 -38.93 -19.77 7.15
CA MET A 317 -37.72 -20.56 6.90
C MET A 317 -37.36 -21.42 8.13
N ALA A 318 -37.34 -20.82 9.32
CA ALA A 318 -37.04 -21.55 10.55
C ALA A 318 -38.08 -22.65 10.86
N ARG A 319 -39.35 -22.47 10.45
CA ARG A 319 -40.38 -23.50 10.58
C ARG A 319 -40.16 -24.62 9.56
N LEU A 320 -39.89 -24.26 8.30
CA LEU A 320 -39.58 -25.21 7.23
C LEU A 320 -38.39 -26.10 7.61
N LEU A 321 -37.28 -25.51 8.02
CA LEU A 321 -36.09 -26.23 8.43
C LEU A 321 -36.37 -27.20 9.59
N ARG A 322 -37.17 -26.81 10.58
CA ARG A 322 -37.58 -27.71 11.68
C ARG A 322 -38.45 -28.87 11.21
N GLN A 323 -39.29 -28.68 10.19
CA GLN A 323 -40.08 -29.77 9.58
C GLN A 323 -39.17 -30.81 8.92
N HIS A 324 -38.01 -30.38 8.40
CA HIS A 324 -36.97 -31.26 7.86
C HIS A 324 -35.87 -31.60 8.89
N ASN A 325 -36.23 -31.67 10.17
CA ASN A 325 -35.38 -32.11 11.28
C ASN A 325 -34.11 -31.27 11.54
N ALA A 326 -34.00 -30.05 10.99
CA ALA A 326 -32.90 -29.16 11.30
C ALA A 326 -32.92 -28.80 12.80
N ARG A 327 -31.79 -28.99 13.48
CA ARG A 327 -31.65 -28.64 14.89
C ARG A 327 -30.91 -27.31 15.03
N PHE A 328 -31.20 -26.61 16.12
CA PHE A 328 -30.35 -25.51 16.52
C PHE A 328 -29.03 -26.09 17.06
N VAL A 329 -27.93 -25.82 16.35
CA VAL A 329 -26.59 -26.16 16.80
C VAL A 329 -25.96 -24.87 17.31
N PRO A 330 -25.64 -24.75 18.61
CA PRO A 330 -24.87 -23.62 19.11
C PRO A 330 -23.53 -23.58 18.36
N GLU A 331 -23.13 -22.40 17.89
CA GLU A 331 -21.87 -22.20 17.17
C GLU A 331 -20.73 -22.53 18.13
N THR A 332 -20.05 -23.66 17.93
CA THR A 332 -18.81 -23.99 18.66
C THR A 332 -17.70 -23.13 18.07
N LEU A 333 -17.53 -21.94 18.64
CA LEU A 333 -16.41 -21.07 18.30
C LEU A 333 -15.11 -21.79 18.68
N LYS A 334 -14.13 -21.80 17.76
CA LYS A 334 -12.79 -22.28 18.09
C LYS A 334 -12.25 -21.44 19.25
N ASP A 335 -11.49 -22.08 20.14
CA ASP A 335 -10.75 -21.35 21.16
C ASP A 335 -9.78 -20.40 20.47
N TRP A 336 -10.09 -19.11 20.52
CA TRP A 336 -9.31 -18.05 19.92
C TRP A 336 -8.94 -17.04 21.00
N GLU A 337 -7.63 -16.79 21.13
CA GLU A 337 -7.08 -15.87 22.11
C GLU A 337 -6.44 -14.68 21.38
N PRO A 338 -6.91 -13.43 21.65
CA PRO A 338 -6.27 -12.23 21.11
C PRO A 338 -4.84 -12.07 21.62
N ASN A 339 -3.95 -11.57 20.76
CA ASN A 339 -2.61 -11.13 21.11
C ASN A 339 -2.64 -9.84 21.91
N SER A 340 -3.56 -8.91 21.57
CA SER A 340 -3.68 -7.65 22.26
C SER A 340 -4.00 -7.85 23.75
N LYS A 341 -3.30 -7.13 24.62
CA LYS A 341 -3.53 -7.16 26.06
C LYS A 341 -4.66 -6.21 26.44
N ARG A 342 -4.62 -4.97 25.93
CA ARG A 342 -5.62 -3.93 26.21
C ARG A 342 -6.99 -4.26 25.62
N TRP A 343 -7.02 -4.74 24.38
CA TRP A 343 -8.27 -4.92 23.63
C TRP A 343 -8.86 -6.33 23.75
N ARG A 344 -8.23 -7.21 24.52
CA ARG A 344 -8.57 -8.64 24.67
C ARG A 344 -10.08 -8.87 24.83
N ASP A 345 -10.71 -8.25 25.82
CA ASP A 345 -12.12 -8.47 26.12
C ASP A 345 -13.06 -7.95 25.04
N GLN A 346 -12.71 -6.83 24.41
CA GLN A 346 -13.50 -6.26 23.32
C GLN A 346 -13.40 -7.11 22.05
N LEU A 347 -12.21 -7.63 21.76
CA LEU A 347 -11.94 -8.55 20.67
C LEU A 347 -12.62 -9.90 20.88
N LYS A 348 -12.58 -10.48 22.09
CA LYS A 348 -13.37 -11.69 22.42
C LYS A 348 -14.86 -11.48 22.22
N LYS A 349 -15.38 -10.31 22.62
CA LYS A 349 -16.77 -9.92 22.35
C LYS A 349 -17.04 -9.77 20.85
N LEU A 350 -16.14 -9.17 20.08
CA LEU A 350 -16.29 -9.01 18.62
C LEU A 350 -16.23 -10.36 17.89
N TYR A 351 -15.35 -11.25 18.34
CA TYR A 351 -15.20 -12.60 17.82
C TYR A 351 -16.46 -13.42 18.03
N THR A 352 -17.05 -13.36 19.23
CA THR A 352 -18.25 -14.12 19.60
C THR A 352 -19.54 -13.61 18.98
N ILE A 353 -19.70 -12.29 18.80
CA ILE A 353 -20.92 -11.74 18.19
C ILE A 353 -20.96 -12.02 16.69
N TYR A 354 -22.14 -12.35 16.17
CA TYR A 354 -22.35 -12.36 14.73
C TYR A 354 -22.22 -10.96 14.14
N ARG A 355 -21.47 -10.86 13.04
CA ARG A 355 -21.40 -9.68 12.18
C ARG A 355 -21.32 -10.15 10.72
N PRO A 356 -22.02 -9.49 9.80
CA PRO A 356 -21.79 -9.70 8.37
C PRO A 356 -20.33 -9.43 8.04
N MET A 357 -19.71 -10.32 7.27
CA MET A 357 -18.36 -10.12 6.77
C MET A 357 -18.37 -9.07 5.66
N ILE A 358 -17.32 -8.26 5.62
CA ILE A 358 -17.04 -7.28 4.56
C ILE A 358 -15.77 -7.75 3.87
N GLY A 359 -15.91 -8.53 2.79
CA GLY A 359 -14.77 -9.31 2.28
C GLY A 359 -14.23 -10.22 3.38
N LYS A 360 -12.95 -10.06 3.74
CA LYS A 360 -12.33 -10.81 4.86
C LYS A 360 -12.43 -10.11 6.21
N LEU A 361 -13.03 -8.92 6.27
CA LEU A 361 -13.11 -8.09 7.46
C LEU A 361 -14.40 -8.35 8.26
N LYS A 362 -14.24 -8.67 9.55
CA LYS A 362 -15.28 -8.60 10.57
C LYS A 362 -15.05 -7.35 11.42
N THR A 363 -15.96 -6.39 11.36
CA THR A 363 -15.91 -5.20 12.24
C THR A 363 -17.30 -4.79 12.69
N PHE A 364 -17.38 -3.95 13.72
CA PHE A 364 -18.64 -3.38 14.16
C PHE A 364 -18.46 -1.91 14.51
N GLN A 365 -19.06 -1.04 13.69
CA GLN A 365 -19.12 0.41 13.91
C GLN A 365 -20.05 0.77 15.07
N TYR A 366 -19.64 0.38 16.28
CA TYR A 366 -20.39 0.57 17.51
C TYR A 366 -19.50 1.20 18.56
N ILE A 367 -20.10 2.00 19.44
CA ILE A 367 -19.34 2.79 20.41
C ILE A 367 -18.48 1.94 21.34
N LYS A 368 -18.93 0.72 21.68
CA LYS A 368 -18.15 -0.22 22.51
C LYS A 368 -16.99 -0.91 21.79
N GLN A 369 -16.88 -0.77 20.48
CA GLN A 369 -15.79 -1.33 19.66
C GLN A 369 -14.88 -0.23 19.10
N ARG A 370 -15.06 1.02 19.54
CA ARG A 370 -14.29 2.17 19.09
C ARG A 370 -13.04 2.32 19.95
N ILE A 371 -11.88 2.43 19.30
CA ILE A 371 -10.58 2.60 19.96
C ILE A 371 -10.10 4.05 19.92
N HIS A 372 -10.52 4.84 18.94
CA HIS A 372 -10.10 6.23 18.78
C HIS A 372 -11.18 7.06 18.08
N ASN A 373 -11.31 8.35 18.42
CA ASN A 373 -12.17 9.29 17.68
C ASN A 373 -11.32 10.06 16.66
N THR A 374 -11.83 10.24 15.45
CA THR A 374 -11.14 11.03 14.41
C THR A 374 -12.03 12.16 13.94
N SER A 375 -11.44 13.13 13.25
CA SER A 375 -12.18 14.25 12.65
C SER A 375 -13.24 13.81 11.63
N GLN A 376 -13.04 12.62 11.03
CA GLN A 376 -13.90 12.01 10.03
C GLN A 376 -14.73 10.81 10.56
N GLY A 377 -14.76 10.60 11.88
CA GLY A 377 -15.51 9.52 12.52
C GLY A 377 -14.76 8.87 13.68
N GLY A 378 -14.45 7.59 13.56
CA GLY A 378 -13.72 6.85 14.59
C GLY A 378 -12.97 5.66 14.01
N ILE A 379 -12.01 5.17 14.77
CA ILE A 379 -11.29 3.92 14.49
C ILE A 379 -11.89 2.84 15.38
N TYR A 380 -12.14 1.68 14.80
CA TYR A 380 -12.83 0.56 15.44
C TYR A 380 -11.98 -0.70 15.45
N LEU A 381 -12.26 -1.64 16.35
CA LEU A 381 -11.69 -2.97 16.30
C LEU A 381 -12.24 -3.77 15.13
N GLY A 382 -11.38 -4.60 14.54
CA GLY A 382 -11.73 -5.53 13.49
C GLY A 382 -10.91 -6.81 13.55
N LEU A 383 -11.41 -7.84 12.87
CA LEU A 383 -10.70 -9.07 12.57
C LEU A 383 -10.66 -9.23 11.06
N HIS A 384 -9.47 -9.13 10.45
CA HIS A 384 -9.28 -9.36 9.01
C HIS A 384 -8.65 -10.74 8.81
N GLY A 385 -9.40 -11.68 8.25
CA GLY A 385 -8.94 -13.07 8.10
C GLY A 385 -8.51 -13.73 9.42
N GLY A 386 -9.07 -13.31 10.55
CA GLY A 386 -8.68 -13.76 11.90
C GLY A 386 -7.57 -12.94 12.58
N THR A 387 -6.95 -11.99 11.87
CA THR A 387 -5.91 -11.09 12.42
C THR A 387 -6.55 -9.86 13.05
N GLU A 388 -6.10 -9.48 14.24
CA GLU A 388 -6.55 -8.27 14.95
C GLU A 388 -6.10 -7.00 14.21
N VAL A 389 -7.04 -6.11 13.92
CA VAL A 389 -6.77 -4.87 13.18
C VAL A 389 -7.52 -3.69 13.77
N ALA A 390 -6.94 -2.50 13.60
CA ALA A 390 -7.62 -1.23 13.76
C ALA A 390 -8.24 -0.81 12.42
N VAL A 391 -9.52 -0.49 12.40
CA VAL A 391 -10.31 -0.23 11.19
C VAL A 391 -10.73 1.23 11.15
N ARG A 392 -10.25 1.95 10.15
CA ARG A 392 -10.72 3.29 9.81
C ARG A 392 -11.78 3.17 8.71
N ILE A 393 -12.91 3.84 8.91
CA ILE A 393 -14.05 3.79 7.99
C ILE A 393 -14.25 5.18 7.41
N SER A 394 -14.22 5.31 6.09
CA SER A 394 -14.44 6.56 5.37
C SER A 394 -15.31 6.31 4.13
N ARG A 395 -15.86 7.38 3.54
CA ARG A 395 -16.57 7.27 2.25
C ARG A 395 -15.54 6.91 1.17
N SER A 396 -15.93 6.13 0.16
CA SER A 396 -14.99 5.57 -0.83
C SER A 396 -14.10 6.63 -1.52
N THR A 397 -14.63 7.82 -1.82
CA THR A 397 -13.89 8.91 -2.48
C THR A 397 -12.75 9.48 -1.64
N GLU A 398 -12.99 9.71 -0.35
CA GLU A 398 -12.00 10.14 0.62
C GLU A 398 -11.04 9.00 0.97
N GLY A 399 -11.58 7.79 1.12
CA GLY A 399 -10.81 6.58 1.38
C GLY A 399 -9.78 6.31 0.29
N ASP A 400 -10.11 6.47 -0.99
CA ASP A 400 -9.14 6.27 -2.09
C ASP A 400 -7.96 7.25 -2.02
N LYS A 401 -8.17 8.50 -1.53
CA LYS A 401 -7.09 9.46 -1.30
C LYS A 401 -6.23 9.06 -0.10
N GLU A 402 -6.85 8.62 1.00
CA GLU A 402 -6.14 8.13 2.19
C GLU A 402 -5.32 6.87 1.88
N LYS A 403 -5.91 5.92 1.14
CA LYS A 403 -5.25 4.68 0.71
C LYS A 403 -3.95 4.96 -0.03
N ARG A 404 -3.98 5.83 -1.05
CA ARG A 404 -2.79 6.19 -1.84
C ARG A 404 -1.67 6.75 -0.97
N PHE A 405 -1.99 7.54 0.05
CA PHE A 405 -1.00 8.05 0.99
C PHE A 405 -0.41 6.93 1.84
N PHE A 406 -1.23 6.07 2.44
CA PHE A 406 -0.72 4.97 3.26
C PHE A 406 0.03 3.90 2.47
N GLU A 407 -0.24 3.76 1.16
CA GLU A 407 0.57 2.94 0.26
C GLU A 407 1.99 3.51 0.09
N GLN A 408 2.16 4.83 0.06
CA GLN A 408 3.48 5.47 0.07
C GLN A 408 4.23 5.26 1.39
N CYS A 409 3.51 5.17 2.51
CA CYS A 409 4.09 4.86 3.82
C CYS A 409 4.59 3.40 3.93
N GLY A 410 4.32 2.52 2.96
CA GLY A 410 4.69 1.11 3.02
C GLY A 410 6.20 0.87 3.22
N SER A 411 7.04 1.72 2.64
CA SER A 411 8.51 1.67 2.75
C SER A 411 9.08 2.29 4.03
N CYS A 412 8.27 3.03 4.79
CA CYS A 412 8.70 3.72 6.01
C CYS A 412 8.71 2.76 7.20
N GLU A 413 9.59 2.92 8.18
CA GLU A 413 9.65 2.03 9.34
C GLU A 413 8.74 2.47 10.48
N CYS A 414 8.63 3.78 10.71
CA CYS A 414 7.99 4.39 11.88
C CYS A 414 6.71 5.18 11.52
N LEU A 415 6.18 5.01 10.30
CA LEU A 415 4.85 5.49 9.92
C LEU A 415 3.83 4.35 9.98
N LEU A 416 2.59 4.66 10.39
CA LEU A 416 1.51 3.67 10.42
C LEU A 416 1.25 3.11 9.01
N LYS A 417 1.32 1.79 8.86
CA LYS A 417 1.20 1.10 7.57
C LYS A 417 -0.20 0.58 7.34
N LEU A 418 -0.69 0.71 6.10
CA LEU A 418 -1.88 -0.01 5.67
C LEU A 418 -1.60 -1.52 5.66
N PHE A 419 -2.38 -2.28 6.41
CA PHE A 419 -2.31 -3.73 6.41
C PHE A 419 -3.12 -4.34 5.26
N GLN A 420 -4.41 -3.97 5.18
CA GLN A 420 -5.36 -4.43 4.16
C GLN A 420 -6.47 -3.38 3.99
N PHE A 421 -7.30 -3.52 2.95
CA PHE A 421 -8.49 -2.68 2.79
C PHE A 421 -9.66 -3.47 2.20
N GLU A 422 -10.87 -3.00 2.48
CA GLU A 422 -12.11 -3.54 1.92
C GLU A 422 -13.01 -2.41 1.42
N LYS A 423 -13.83 -2.68 0.40
CA LYS A 423 -14.84 -1.72 -0.11
C LYS A 423 -16.22 -2.36 -0.05
N ALA A 424 -17.17 -1.70 0.61
CA ALA A 424 -18.56 -2.13 0.61
C ALA A 424 -19.53 -0.97 0.81
N LYS A 425 -20.67 -1.02 0.09
CA LYS A 425 -21.81 -0.11 0.27
C LYS A 425 -21.43 1.39 0.22
N GLY A 426 -20.46 1.77 -0.61
CA GLY A 426 -20.00 3.16 -0.75
C GLY A 426 -19.02 3.64 0.33
N TYR A 427 -18.56 2.72 1.19
CA TYR A 427 -17.54 2.97 2.20
C TYR A 427 -16.26 2.20 1.90
N MET A 428 -15.15 2.77 2.34
CA MET A 428 -13.83 2.15 2.40
C MET A 428 -13.47 1.85 3.85
N TYR A 429 -12.91 0.66 4.05
CA TYR A 429 -12.44 0.15 5.33
C TYR A 429 -10.92 -0.04 5.23
N LEU A 430 -10.15 0.89 5.79
CA LEU A 430 -8.70 0.78 5.85
C LEU A 430 -8.31 0.07 7.15
N CYS A 431 -7.61 -1.05 7.03
CA CYS A 431 -7.17 -1.87 8.16
C CYS A 431 -5.70 -1.58 8.46
N PHE A 432 -5.40 -1.30 9.72
CA PHE A 432 -4.08 -1.00 10.23
C PHE A 432 -3.69 -2.01 11.32
N PRO A 433 -2.39 -2.20 11.59
CA PRO A 433 -1.94 -2.91 12.78
C PRO A 433 -2.59 -2.33 14.04
N LEU A 434 -3.02 -3.21 14.95
CA LEU A 434 -3.61 -2.80 16.22
C LEU A 434 -2.51 -2.35 17.19
N TRP A 435 -2.69 -1.18 17.81
CA TRP A 435 -1.77 -0.65 18.82
C TRP A 435 -2.33 -0.83 20.24
N GLU A 436 -1.44 -0.88 21.22
CA GLU A 436 -1.81 -1.02 22.63
C GLU A 436 -2.07 0.33 23.29
N LYS A 437 -1.21 1.32 23.05
CA LYS A 437 -1.28 2.63 23.71
C LYS A 437 -0.83 3.74 22.78
N ASN A 438 -1.13 4.99 23.12
CA ASN A 438 -0.40 6.13 22.55
C ASN A 438 0.74 6.56 23.49
N LEU A 439 1.62 7.45 23.02
CA LEU A 439 2.78 7.91 23.77
C LEU A 439 2.41 8.65 25.07
N GLU A 440 1.28 9.38 25.11
CA GLU A 440 0.80 10.05 26.31
C GLU A 440 0.39 9.06 27.40
N GLU A 441 -0.41 8.06 27.03
CA GLU A 441 -0.85 6.99 27.93
C GLU A 441 0.36 6.20 28.47
N HIS A 442 1.31 5.87 27.60
CA HIS A 442 2.47 5.10 27.98
C HIS A 442 3.40 5.82 28.96
N LEU A 443 3.58 7.14 28.80
CA LEU A 443 4.42 7.94 29.71
C LEU A 443 3.77 8.14 31.09
N GLN A 444 2.45 7.97 31.21
CA GLN A 444 1.73 8.06 32.48
C GLN A 444 1.78 6.77 33.30
N GLU A 445 2.23 5.66 32.72
CA GLU A 445 2.29 4.37 33.40
C GLU A 445 3.67 4.13 34.06
N PRO A 446 3.73 3.89 35.39
CA PRO A 446 5.00 3.76 36.11
C PRO A 446 5.73 2.43 35.89
N GLU A 447 5.09 1.43 35.27
CA GLU A 447 5.60 0.06 35.15
C GLU A 447 6.30 -0.24 33.79
N ASP A 448 6.07 0.60 32.78
CA ASP A 448 6.68 0.43 31.45
C ASP A 448 8.07 1.12 31.42
N GLN A 449 9.15 0.33 31.45
CA GLN A 449 10.52 0.84 31.26
C GLN A 449 10.76 1.25 29.81
N MET A 450 10.24 2.40 29.39
CA MET A 450 10.62 2.98 28.11
C MET A 450 11.95 3.72 28.22
N TYR A 451 12.92 3.30 27.41
CA TYR A 451 14.14 4.08 27.23
C TYR A 451 13.81 5.32 26.39
N TYR A 452 13.71 6.49 27.04
CA TYR A 452 13.37 7.77 26.37
C TYR A 452 14.23 8.06 25.14
N LYS A 453 15.50 7.62 25.14
CA LYS A 453 16.40 7.76 23.99
C LYS A 453 15.92 6.98 22.77
N ASP A 454 15.44 5.75 22.94
CA ASP A 454 14.96 4.93 21.83
C ASP A 454 13.60 5.40 21.32
N ALA A 455 12.73 5.83 22.23
CA ALA A 455 11.47 6.48 21.87
C ALA A 455 11.70 7.73 21.00
N LEU A 456 12.61 8.61 21.43
CA LEU A 456 12.96 9.82 20.68
C LEU A 456 13.60 9.51 19.33
N LYS A 457 14.42 8.46 19.22
CA LYS A 457 14.95 8.01 17.92
C LYS A 457 13.83 7.60 16.97
N MET A 458 12.86 6.80 17.43
CA MET A 458 11.72 6.39 16.61
C MET A 458 10.84 7.59 16.22
N ILE A 459 10.60 8.53 17.13
CA ILE A 459 9.87 9.77 16.85
C ILE A 459 10.58 10.61 15.78
N PHE A 460 11.90 10.79 15.90
CA PHE A 460 12.71 11.54 14.92
C PHE A 460 12.67 10.85 13.57
N GLN A 461 12.80 9.52 13.57
CA GLN A 461 12.72 8.70 12.37
C GLN A 461 11.35 8.87 11.68
N ALA A 462 10.25 8.82 12.44
CA ALA A 462 8.91 8.99 11.89
C ALA A 462 8.72 10.35 11.23
N VAL A 463 9.12 11.45 11.89
CA VAL A 463 8.99 12.80 11.32
C VAL A 463 9.87 12.95 10.09
N ARG A 464 11.10 12.41 10.11
CA ARG A 464 12.02 12.40 8.96
C ARG A 464 11.44 11.65 7.77
N GLU A 465 10.87 10.47 8.00
CA GLU A 465 10.23 9.66 6.96
C GLU A 465 9.06 10.42 6.33
N LEU A 466 8.23 11.07 7.14
CA LEU A 466 7.10 11.87 6.64
C LEU A 466 7.58 13.05 5.79
N HIS A 467 8.61 13.78 6.24
CA HIS A 467 9.21 14.89 5.48
C HIS A 467 9.83 14.40 4.18
N SER A 468 10.42 13.21 4.17
CA SER A 468 11.00 12.58 2.96
C SER A 468 9.94 12.18 1.93
N LEU A 469 8.71 11.88 2.38
CA LEU A 469 7.55 11.71 1.50
C LEU A 469 6.97 13.04 1.00
N GLY A 470 7.54 14.19 1.38
CA GLY A 470 7.10 15.52 0.97
C GLY A 470 5.94 16.08 1.80
N PHE A 471 5.67 15.53 2.99
CA PHE A 471 4.58 15.98 3.86
C PHE A 471 5.09 16.50 5.20
N ALA A 472 4.45 17.54 5.73
CA ALA A 472 4.59 18.00 7.11
C ALA A 472 3.35 17.60 7.91
N HIS A 473 3.51 17.20 9.17
CA HIS A 473 2.41 16.69 10.00
C HIS A 473 1.52 17.81 10.54
N GLN A 474 2.13 18.89 11.03
CA GLN A 474 1.49 20.08 11.58
C GLN A 474 0.68 19.88 12.88
N ASP A 475 0.80 18.72 13.49
CA ASP A 475 0.13 18.38 14.77
C ASP A 475 0.87 17.25 15.48
N LEU A 476 2.16 17.47 15.75
CA LEU A 476 2.97 16.52 16.49
C LEU A 476 2.56 16.54 17.97
N HIS A 477 1.55 15.74 18.29
CA HIS A 477 1.02 15.55 19.62
C HIS A 477 1.33 14.13 20.12
N PRO A 478 1.64 13.92 21.42
CA PRO A 478 1.87 12.59 21.99
C PRO A 478 0.79 11.55 21.66
N SER A 479 -0.49 11.96 21.62
CA SER A 479 -1.61 11.08 21.27
C SER A 479 -1.53 10.51 19.84
N ASN A 480 -0.77 11.13 18.93
CA ASN A 480 -0.66 10.74 17.53
C ASN A 480 0.49 9.74 17.28
N PHE A 481 1.22 9.37 18.33
CA PHE A 481 2.25 8.34 18.30
C PHE A 481 1.73 7.07 18.96
N PHE A 482 1.47 6.04 18.17
CA PHE A 482 0.92 4.76 18.62
C PHE A 482 2.03 3.76 18.89
N ILE A 483 1.86 2.97 19.95
CA ILE A 483 2.83 1.97 20.41
C ILE A 483 2.20 0.58 20.26
N ASP A 484 2.86 -0.29 19.50
CA ASP A 484 2.42 -1.68 19.36
C ASP A 484 2.84 -2.57 20.54
N LEU A 485 2.44 -3.85 20.49
CA LEU A 485 2.75 -4.83 21.53
C LEU A 485 4.27 -5.05 21.71
N GLY A 486 5.07 -4.79 20.68
CA GLY A 486 6.53 -4.91 20.70
C GLY A 486 7.25 -3.65 21.19
N GLY A 487 6.51 -2.58 21.52
CA GLY A 487 7.08 -1.30 21.96
C GLY A 487 7.52 -0.39 20.81
N LYS A 488 7.19 -0.71 19.55
CA LYS A 488 7.54 0.12 18.41
C LYS A 488 6.56 1.27 18.26
N ILE A 489 7.09 2.46 17.98
CA ILE A 489 6.31 3.70 17.86
C ILE A 489 6.02 4.01 16.38
N TYR A 490 4.76 4.30 16.08
CA TYR A 490 4.30 4.72 14.77
C TYR A 490 3.64 6.10 14.84
N LEU A 491 4.03 7.00 13.94
CA LEU A 491 3.30 8.24 13.72
C LEU A 491 1.99 7.93 12.95
N ALA A 492 0.91 8.53 13.40
CA ALA A 492 -0.44 8.35 12.89
C ALA A 492 -1.24 9.68 12.91
N ASP A 493 -2.56 9.62 12.73
CA ASP A 493 -3.48 10.77 12.60
C ASP A 493 -3.08 11.77 11.50
N PHE A 494 -2.76 11.24 10.32
CA PHE A 494 -2.43 12.01 9.12
C PHE A 494 -3.64 12.68 8.46
N ASP A 495 -4.71 13.03 9.18
CA ASP A 495 -5.97 13.59 8.67
C ASP A 495 -5.75 14.97 7.97
N ASN A 496 -6.76 15.84 7.90
CA ASN A 496 -6.69 17.19 7.30
C ASN A 496 -5.60 18.11 7.89
N LYS A 497 -4.81 17.64 8.86
CA LYS A 497 -3.70 18.34 9.47
C LYS A 497 -2.42 18.24 8.63
N ARG A 498 -2.19 17.13 7.92
CA ARG A 498 -0.99 16.98 7.07
C ARG A 498 -1.00 17.96 5.90
N LYS A 499 0.15 18.55 5.58
CA LYS A 499 0.31 19.51 4.48
C LYS A 499 1.48 19.13 3.57
N LEU A 500 1.36 19.44 2.29
CA LEU A 500 2.41 19.19 1.30
C LEU A 500 3.52 20.25 1.42
N ILE A 501 4.77 19.80 1.43
CA ILE A 501 5.99 20.62 1.48
C ILE A 501 6.40 20.97 0.03
N GLU A 502 5.57 21.75 -0.67
CA GLU A 502 5.97 22.37 -1.96
C GLU A 502 6.69 23.68 -1.67
N ASP A 503 8.02 23.63 -1.48
CA ASP A 503 8.92 24.76 -1.18
C ASP A 503 8.60 25.58 0.09
N LYS A 504 7.64 25.13 0.91
CA LYS A 504 7.23 25.78 2.15
C LYS A 504 8.08 25.32 3.34
N LYS A 505 9.31 25.85 3.44
CA LYS A 505 10.22 25.57 4.59
C LYS A 505 9.60 25.88 5.95
N GLU A 506 8.68 26.83 6.02
CA GLU A 506 7.94 27.18 7.24
C GLU A 506 7.16 26.01 7.86
N LEU A 507 6.65 25.09 7.03
CA LEU A 507 5.91 23.92 7.52
C LEU A 507 6.85 22.94 8.25
N VAL A 508 8.03 22.70 7.67
CA VAL A 508 9.08 21.88 8.29
C VAL A 508 9.54 22.51 9.60
N ASN A 509 9.76 23.83 9.59
CA ASN A 509 10.14 24.58 10.79
C ASN A 509 9.11 24.45 11.91
N SER A 510 7.82 24.59 11.58
CA SER A 510 6.73 24.41 12.54
C SER A 510 6.70 22.99 13.15
N ASP A 511 6.94 21.95 12.33
CA ASP A 511 7.08 20.58 12.82
C ASP A 511 8.30 20.42 13.73
N LEU A 512 9.44 21.02 13.41
CA LEU A 512 10.66 20.95 14.24
C LEU A 512 10.47 21.66 15.59
N GLU A 513 9.79 22.81 15.64
CA GLU A 513 9.44 23.47 16.89
C GLU A 513 8.47 22.63 17.73
N ALA A 514 7.46 22.01 17.10
CA ALA A 514 6.54 21.10 17.78
C ALA A 514 7.27 19.86 18.31
N LEU A 515 8.21 19.32 17.54
CA LEU A 515 9.06 18.22 17.94
C LEU A 515 9.97 18.59 19.12
N GLY A 516 10.50 19.82 19.17
CA GLY A 516 11.26 20.33 20.32
C GLY A 516 10.44 20.31 21.61
N ARG A 517 9.17 20.74 21.55
CA ARG A 517 8.23 20.64 22.68
C ARG A 517 7.91 19.18 23.04
N LEU A 518 7.72 18.32 22.04
CA LEU A 518 7.48 16.90 22.25
C LEU A 518 8.67 16.21 22.91
N VAL A 519 9.91 16.57 22.54
CA VAL A 519 11.13 16.09 23.21
C VAL A 519 11.09 16.43 24.68
N LEU A 520 10.85 17.70 25.04
CA LEU A 520 10.73 18.10 26.44
C LEU A 520 9.63 17.31 27.18
N TYR A 521 8.49 17.10 26.55
CA TYR A 521 7.40 16.32 27.13
C TYR A 521 7.80 14.87 27.43
N VAL A 522 8.50 14.20 26.51
CA VAL A 522 9.01 12.84 26.73
C VAL A 522 10.05 12.81 27.85
N LEU A 523 10.99 13.77 27.86
CA LEU A 523 12.07 13.83 28.85
C LEU A 523 11.60 14.15 30.27
N THR A 524 10.45 14.82 30.39
CA THR A 524 9.80 15.13 31.68
C THR A 524 8.80 14.04 32.09
N GLY A 525 8.70 12.96 31.31
CA GLY A 525 7.81 11.82 31.58
C GLY A 525 6.33 12.16 31.43
N GLY A 526 5.97 13.15 30.60
CA GLY A 526 4.57 13.49 30.31
C GLY A 526 3.75 14.01 31.50
N ARG A 527 4.41 14.46 32.58
CA ARG A 527 3.74 14.86 33.84
C ARG A 527 2.92 16.15 33.73
N LYS A 528 3.24 17.00 32.75
CA LYS A 528 2.54 18.26 32.47
C LYS A 528 1.94 18.22 31.07
N PRO A 529 0.84 18.97 30.81
CA PRO A 529 0.31 19.14 29.47
C PRO A 529 1.39 19.69 28.51
N LEU A 530 1.39 19.21 27.26
CA LEU A 530 2.39 19.54 26.23
C LEU A 530 2.65 21.06 26.08
N GLN A 531 1.61 21.88 26.23
CA GLN A 531 1.69 23.35 26.08
C GLN A 531 2.36 24.04 27.27
N GLN A 532 2.48 23.36 28.42
CA GLN A 532 3.02 23.91 29.67
C GLN A 532 4.43 23.40 30.00
N VAL A 533 4.95 22.46 29.22
CA VAL A 533 6.29 21.91 29.45
C VAL A 533 7.34 22.95 29.06
N SER A 534 8.33 23.13 29.93
CA SER A 534 9.44 24.02 29.68
C SER A 534 10.80 23.39 30.03
N THR A 535 11.88 24.09 29.70
CA THR A 535 13.25 23.65 30.01
C THR A 535 13.54 23.56 31.50
N GLU A 536 12.78 24.29 32.32
CA GLU A 536 12.91 24.30 33.78
C GLU A 536 12.41 22.98 34.42
N ASP A 537 11.60 22.21 33.68
CA ASP A 537 11.05 20.93 34.16
C ASP A 537 12.02 19.76 34.01
N LEU A 538 13.12 19.96 33.25
CA LEU A 538 14.16 18.96 33.12
C LEU A 538 14.92 18.81 34.44
N ALA A 539 15.20 17.56 34.81
CA ALA A 539 15.99 17.23 35.99
C ALA A 539 17.42 17.78 35.86
N ALA A 540 17.72 18.87 36.59
CA ALA A 540 19.02 19.57 36.51
C ALA A 540 20.20 18.71 36.99
N ASP A 541 19.94 17.68 37.79
CA ASP A 541 20.89 16.68 38.26
C ASP A 541 21.09 15.52 37.26
N SER A 542 20.30 15.46 36.19
CA SER A 542 20.46 14.45 35.15
C SER A 542 21.80 14.61 34.41
N PRO A 543 22.54 13.50 34.19
CA PRO A 543 23.78 13.53 33.40
C PRO A 543 23.56 13.88 31.92
N ASP A 544 22.31 13.88 31.45
CA ASP A 544 21.92 14.22 30.09
C ASP A 544 21.35 15.64 29.97
N TYR A 545 21.30 16.41 31.06
CA TYR A 545 20.63 17.72 31.11
C TYR A 545 21.15 18.71 30.05
N HIS A 546 22.46 18.89 29.95
CA HIS A 546 23.03 19.85 29.00
C HIS A 546 22.87 19.41 27.55
N GLU A 547 23.00 18.11 27.27
CA GLU A 547 22.75 17.57 25.93
C GLU A 547 21.26 17.64 25.54
N ALA A 548 20.34 17.47 26.50
CA ALA A 548 18.90 17.62 26.27
C ALA A 548 18.52 19.07 25.93
N LEU A 549 19.04 20.04 26.70
CA LEU A 549 18.84 21.46 26.41
C LEU A 549 19.36 21.85 25.02
N ASP A 550 20.54 21.36 24.65
CA ASP A 550 21.13 21.66 23.35
C ASP A 550 20.36 21.01 22.19
N LEU A 551 19.86 19.79 22.38
CA LEU A 551 19.02 19.10 21.40
C LEU A 551 17.73 19.88 21.13
N VAL A 552 17.03 20.29 22.19
CA VAL A 552 15.79 21.09 22.09
C VAL A 552 16.08 22.44 21.44
N SER A 553 17.15 23.11 21.87
CA SER A 553 17.58 24.38 21.26
C SER A 553 17.89 24.23 19.77
N SER A 554 18.50 23.11 19.37
CA SER A 554 18.86 22.84 17.97
C SER A 554 17.62 22.62 17.09
N LEU A 555 16.57 21.99 17.63
CA LEU A 555 15.29 21.81 16.93
C LEU A 555 14.59 23.15 16.72
N VAL A 556 14.48 23.97 17.77
CA VAL A 556 13.82 25.28 17.72
C VAL A 556 14.60 26.29 16.87
N SER A 557 15.94 26.19 16.81
CA SER A 557 16.76 27.04 15.95
C SER A 557 16.84 26.57 14.50
N HIS A 558 16.15 25.49 14.13
CA HIS A 558 16.19 24.89 12.79
C HIS A 558 17.62 24.53 12.34
N ASP A 559 18.36 23.82 13.19
CA ASP A 559 19.76 23.44 12.92
C ASP A 559 19.92 22.80 11.54
N GLU A 560 20.92 23.26 10.78
CA GLU A 560 21.20 22.85 9.40
C GLU A 560 21.43 21.34 9.22
N ARG A 561 21.73 20.62 10.30
CA ARG A 561 21.80 19.14 10.32
C ARG A 561 20.52 18.45 9.88
N GLY A 562 19.37 19.10 10.07
CA GLY A 562 18.06 18.44 10.02
C GLY A 562 17.95 17.27 11.00
N LEU A 563 16.88 16.49 10.87
CA LEU A 563 16.60 15.36 11.77
C LEU A 563 17.63 14.24 11.66
N GLU A 564 18.22 14.02 10.48
CA GLU A 564 19.25 13.01 10.26
C GLU A 564 20.48 13.27 11.14
N GLY A 565 21.03 14.49 11.10
CA GLY A 565 22.18 14.83 11.92
C GLY A 565 21.84 14.98 13.41
N LEU A 566 20.60 15.35 13.74
CA LEU A 566 20.14 15.42 15.13
C LEU A 566 19.92 14.04 15.75
N SER A 567 19.62 13.00 14.96
CA SER A 567 19.56 11.61 15.47
C SER A 567 20.92 11.10 16.01
N LYS A 568 22.02 11.71 15.55
CA LYS A 568 23.40 11.42 15.98
C LYS A 568 23.89 12.34 17.10
N HIS A 569 23.01 13.18 17.66
CA HIS A 569 23.33 14.15 18.69
C HIS A 569 23.91 13.50 19.97
N PRO A 570 24.84 14.15 20.70
CA PRO A 570 25.42 13.62 21.94
C PRO A 570 24.42 13.20 23.04
N TYR A 571 23.19 13.70 22.96
CA TYR A 571 22.09 13.26 23.82
C TYR A 571 21.86 11.74 23.72
N PHE A 572 21.90 11.19 22.51
CA PHE A 572 21.68 9.77 22.23
C PHE A 572 22.89 8.88 22.57
N TRP A 573 24.04 9.48 22.91
CA TRP A 573 25.25 8.73 23.25
C TRP A 573 25.15 8.14 24.66
N SER A 574 25.74 6.95 24.83
CA SER A 574 25.97 6.38 26.16
C SER A 574 27.01 7.20 26.93
N LYS A 575 27.04 7.09 28.25
CA LYS A 575 28.10 7.69 29.10
C LYS A 575 29.50 7.32 28.56
N GLN A 576 29.67 6.05 28.18
CA GLN A 576 30.94 5.54 27.65
C GLN A 576 31.29 6.12 26.27
N THR A 577 30.31 6.30 25.40
CA THR A 577 30.51 6.92 24.08
C THR A 577 30.94 8.38 24.24
N ARG A 578 30.33 9.14 25.15
CA ARG A 578 30.74 10.53 25.47
C ARG A 578 32.18 10.59 25.98
N PHE A 579 32.54 9.69 26.88
CA PHE A 579 33.90 9.60 27.40
C PHE A 579 34.93 9.26 26.31
N ARG A 580 34.65 8.24 25.48
CA ARG A 580 35.48 7.87 24.32
C ARG A 580 35.64 9.03 23.33
N PHE A 581 34.57 9.79 23.08
CA PHE A 581 34.60 10.96 22.23
C PHE A 581 35.60 12.00 22.76
N LEU A 582 35.47 12.41 24.03
CA LEU A 582 36.38 13.39 24.66
C LEU A 582 37.85 12.96 24.58
N LYS A 583 38.13 11.68 24.86
CA LYS A 583 39.47 11.10 24.71
C LYS A 583 40.00 11.17 23.27
N SER A 584 39.16 10.78 22.31
CA SER A 584 39.49 10.75 20.89
C SER A 584 39.88 12.14 20.39
N ILE A 585 39.18 13.20 20.84
CA ILE A 585 39.51 14.57 20.45
C ILE A 585 40.93 14.95 20.87
N TRP A 586 41.35 14.63 22.10
CA TRP A 586 42.74 14.86 22.51
C TRP A 586 43.73 14.15 21.58
N ASN A 587 43.49 12.87 21.28
CA ASN A 587 44.35 12.08 20.41
C ASN A 587 44.45 12.66 18.99
N LYS A 588 43.38 13.28 18.48
CA LYS A 588 43.36 13.97 17.17
C LYS A 588 44.13 15.29 17.17
N ILE A 589 44.15 16.03 18.29
CA ILE A 589 44.74 17.39 18.34
C ILE A 589 46.15 17.45 18.94
N LYS A 590 46.65 16.36 19.54
CA LYS A 590 47.91 16.36 20.31
C LYS A 590 49.12 16.87 19.52
N ASP A 591 49.19 16.57 18.22
CA ASP A 591 50.32 16.89 17.34
C ASP A 591 50.14 18.23 16.58
N LEU A 592 49.02 18.95 16.79
CA LEU A 592 48.76 20.24 16.15
C LEU A 592 49.59 21.36 16.80
N GLN A 593 50.31 22.13 15.98
CA GLN A 593 51.13 23.26 16.45
C GLN A 593 50.31 24.30 17.23
N ASN A 594 49.08 24.59 16.80
CA ASN A 594 48.18 25.56 17.43
C ASN A 594 46.89 24.90 17.97
N ARG A 595 46.99 23.80 18.73
CA ARG A 595 45.83 23.05 19.27
C ARG A 595 44.76 23.88 20.01
N LYS A 596 45.11 25.05 20.57
CA LYS A 596 44.15 25.94 21.25
C LYS A 596 43.16 26.61 20.29
N THR A 597 43.52 26.77 19.01
CA THR A 597 42.63 27.38 18.00
C THR A 597 41.52 26.44 17.54
N VAL A 598 41.63 25.13 17.81
CA VAL A 598 40.59 24.13 17.51
C VAL A 598 39.25 24.51 18.13
N PHE A 599 39.27 25.06 19.35
CA PHE A 599 38.06 25.43 20.10
C PHE A 599 37.71 26.93 19.99
N GLN A 600 38.43 27.67 19.14
CA GLN A 600 38.18 29.09 18.84
C GLN A 600 37.38 29.18 17.54
N ALA A 601 36.05 29.23 17.65
CA ALA A 601 35.16 29.41 16.50
C ALA A 601 35.11 30.90 16.08
N PRO A 602 34.87 31.21 14.79
CA PRO A 602 34.83 32.59 14.27
C PRO A 602 33.82 33.49 14.99
N ASN A 603 32.69 32.93 15.43
CA ASN A 603 31.64 33.60 16.21
C ASN A 603 31.41 32.84 17.54
N PRO A 604 32.13 33.17 18.63
CA PRO A 604 32.03 32.43 19.88
C PRO A 604 30.71 32.75 20.61
N THR A 605 29.77 31.81 20.64
CA THR A 605 28.47 32.00 21.32
C THR A 605 28.49 31.75 22.84
N LYS A 606 29.47 30.98 23.35
CA LYS A 606 29.60 30.62 24.78
C LYS A 606 31.07 30.55 25.20
N SER A 607 31.46 30.99 26.39
CA SER A 607 32.82 30.81 26.93
C SER A 607 33.06 29.36 27.38
N PHE A 608 34.32 28.98 27.62
CA PHE A 608 34.64 27.65 28.19
C PHE A 608 34.01 27.52 29.59
N PRO A 609 33.14 26.52 29.83
CA PRO A 609 32.35 26.44 31.07
C PRO A 609 33.18 26.17 32.34
N TYR A 610 34.44 25.75 32.22
CA TYR A 610 35.27 25.33 33.37
C TYR A 610 36.61 26.06 33.46
N PRO A 611 36.62 27.41 33.63
CA PRO A 611 37.86 28.21 33.66
C PRO A 611 38.77 27.94 34.87
N GLN A 612 38.32 27.12 35.84
CA GLN A 612 39.09 26.68 37.00
C GLN A 612 38.91 25.16 37.26
N TRP A 613 38.85 24.36 36.20
CA TRP A 613 38.57 22.93 36.30
C TRP A 613 39.55 22.16 37.20
N THR A 614 40.80 22.60 37.31
CA THR A 614 41.81 21.97 38.19
C THR A 614 41.40 21.98 39.67
N LYS A 615 40.57 22.94 40.11
CA LYS A 615 40.02 23.00 41.48
C LYS A 615 38.86 22.04 41.71
N LYS A 616 38.24 21.51 40.65
CA LYS A 616 37.10 20.59 40.71
C LYS A 616 37.53 19.12 40.77
N ILE A 617 38.78 18.82 40.42
CA ILE A 617 39.35 17.48 40.48
C ILE A 617 39.85 17.18 41.90
N ASP A 618 39.78 15.92 42.31
CA ASP A 618 40.37 15.46 43.58
C ASP A 618 41.86 15.82 43.61
N LYS A 619 42.29 16.49 44.68
CA LYS A 619 43.65 17.04 44.77
C LYS A 619 44.72 15.95 44.67
N ASP A 620 44.46 14.76 45.22
CA ASP A 620 45.42 13.67 45.16
C ASP A 620 45.46 13.07 43.76
N VAL A 621 44.31 12.96 43.09
CA VAL A 621 44.25 12.52 41.67
C VAL A 621 45.02 13.50 40.79
N LEU A 622 44.82 14.80 40.92
CA LEU A 622 45.56 15.80 40.15
C LEU A 622 47.06 15.73 40.45
N ASN A 623 47.46 15.64 41.73
CA ASN A 623 48.86 15.53 42.12
C ASN A 623 49.55 14.27 41.57
N ILE A 624 48.85 13.13 41.56
CA ILE A 624 49.35 11.88 40.96
C ILE A 624 49.54 12.05 39.45
N MET A 625 48.63 12.73 38.77
CA MET A 625 48.71 12.97 37.33
C MET A 625 49.79 13.98 36.94
N GLU A 626 50.07 14.96 37.81
CA GLU A 626 51.16 15.92 37.61
C GLU A 626 52.54 15.31 37.94
N ASN A 627 52.57 14.33 38.87
CA ASN A 627 53.77 13.64 39.35
C ASN A 627 53.66 12.10 39.16
N PRO A 628 53.69 11.60 37.92
CA PRO A 628 53.54 10.17 37.63
C PRO A 628 54.78 9.37 38.06
N ARG A 629 54.58 8.12 38.50
CA ARG A 629 55.69 7.19 38.87
C ARG A 629 56.65 6.90 37.71
N LYS A 630 56.13 6.94 36.48
CA LYS A 630 56.87 6.74 35.22
C LYS A 630 56.44 7.85 34.26
N GLY A 631 57.36 8.73 33.88
CA GLY A 631 57.09 9.82 32.95
C GLY A 631 57.72 11.15 33.37
N VAL A 632 57.36 12.20 32.64
CA VAL A 632 57.83 13.58 32.88
C VAL A 632 56.80 14.31 33.72
N LEU A 633 57.26 15.13 34.68
CA LEU A 633 56.37 16.03 35.42
C LEU A 633 55.63 16.95 34.46
N PHE A 634 54.33 17.09 34.64
CA PHE A 634 53.49 17.93 33.78
C PHE A 634 52.53 18.74 34.62
N LYS A 635 52.45 20.05 34.38
CA LYS A 635 51.52 20.94 35.09
C LYS A 635 50.36 21.30 34.17
N TYR A 636 49.14 21.03 34.61
CA TYR A 636 47.95 21.30 33.80
C TYR A 636 47.54 22.78 33.89
N SER A 637 47.23 23.40 32.76
CA SER A 637 46.57 24.71 32.69
C SER A 637 45.05 24.61 32.67
N ASN A 638 44.36 25.65 33.17
CA ASN A 638 42.90 25.71 33.20
C ASN A 638 42.29 26.04 31.82
N ASP A 639 42.62 25.26 30.81
CA ASP A 639 42.00 25.33 29.49
C ASP A 639 41.40 23.98 29.06
N VAL A 640 40.58 24.01 28.02
CA VAL A 640 39.89 22.82 27.48
C VAL A 640 40.87 21.76 26.97
N THR A 641 42.01 22.16 26.39
CA THR A 641 42.97 21.21 25.81
C THR A 641 43.63 20.36 26.89
N ASP A 642 44.01 20.97 28.00
CA ASP A 642 44.63 20.27 29.13
C ASP A 642 43.62 19.45 29.93
N LEU A 643 42.34 19.87 29.97
CA LEU A 643 41.27 19.03 30.51
C LEU A 643 41.06 17.76 29.69
N LEU A 644 41.02 17.86 28.36
CA LEU A 644 40.92 16.70 27.46
C LEU A 644 42.15 15.78 27.57
N ARG A 645 43.34 16.38 27.71
CA ARG A 645 44.58 15.63 27.98
C ARG A 645 44.50 14.86 29.29
N LEU A 646 44.00 15.49 30.35
CA LEU A 646 43.82 14.83 31.64
C LEU A 646 42.86 13.64 31.52
N ILE A 647 41.71 13.83 30.87
CA ILE A 647 40.71 12.78 30.60
C ILE A 647 41.34 11.58 29.89
N ARG A 648 42.10 11.82 28.81
CA ARG A 648 42.80 10.75 28.09
C ARG A 648 43.85 10.07 28.96
N ASN A 649 44.67 10.84 29.68
CA ASN A 649 45.78 10.30 30.46
C ASN A 649 45.31 9.47 31.65
N LEU A 650 44.21 9.85 32.31
CA LEU A 650 43.64 9.10 33.41
C LEU A 650 43.20 7.69 33.00
N ASP A 651 42.74 7.53 31.76
CA ASP A 651 42.30 6.24 31.24
C ASP A 651 43.44 5.41 30.63
N GLU A 652 44.34 6.04 29.86
CA GLU A 652 45.41 5.32 29.13
C GLU A 652 46.69 5.12 29.96
N HIS A 653 46.78 5.74 31.15
CA HIS A 653 47.86 5.54 32.10
C HIS A 653 47.30 5.21 33.50
N PRO A 654 46.72 4.01 33.67
CA PRO A 654 46.09 3.63 34.93
C PRO A 654 47.12 3.59 36.08
N ASP A 655 46.82 4.29 37.17
CA ASP A 655 47.59 4.24 38.42
C ASP A 655 46.70 3.63 39.50
N THR A 656 47.18 2.57 40.16
CA THR A 656 46.41 1.85 41.19
C THR A 656 45.94 2.75 42.34
N ARG A 657 46.63 3.87 42.60
CA ARG A 657 46.24 4.87 43.61
C ARG A 657 45.00 5.68 43.18
N ILE A 658 44.80 5.83 41.88
CA ILE A 658 43.65 6.53 41.29
C ILE A 658 42.48 5.55 41.13
N THR A 659 42.73 4.33 40.67
CA THR A 659 41.70 3.28 40.53
C THR A 659 41.02 2.94 41.86
N ALA A 660 41.75 3.06 42.98
CA ALA A 660 41.17 2.89 44.32
C ALA A 660 40.24 4.05 44.76
N LYS A 661 40.27 5.19 44.05
CA LYS A 661 39.46 6.39 44.34
C LYS A 661 38.36 6.63 43.32
N ILE A 662 38.56 6.20 42.09
CA ILE A 662 37.63 6.39 40.97
C ILE A 662 37.30 5.02 40.40
N GLU A 663 36.07 4.55 40.64
CA GLU A 663 35.59 3.26 40.14
C GLU A 663 35.30 3.30 38.64
N ASP A 664 34.53 4.31 38.18
CA ASP A 664 34.23 4.55 36.77
C ASP A 664 34.69 5.95 36.36
N HIS A 665 35.72 6.00 35.49
CA HIS A 665 36.24 7.25 34.96
C HIS A 665 35.19 8.04 34.16
N ALA A 666 34.38 7.37 33.34
CA ALA A 666 33.36 8.03 32.52
C ALA A 666 32.30 8.69 33.42
N GLU A 667 31.84 7.99 34.45
CA GLU A 667 30.90 8.55 35.43
C GLU A 667 31.51 9.70 36.24
N TYR A 668 32.75 9.56 36.70
CA TYR A 668 33.47 10.59 37.44
C TYR A 668 33.57 11.90 36.66
N PHE A 669 33.95 11.84 35.37
CA PHE A 669 34.11 13.04 34.55
C PHE A 669 32.79 13.66 34.12
N LEU A 670 31.80 12.85 33.75
CA LEU A 670 30.49 13.38 33.39
C LEU A 670 29.80 14.04 34.59
N LYS A 671 30.07 13.56 35.82
CA LYS A 671 29.58 14.20 37.05
C LYS A 671 30.27 15.53 37.35
N LEU A 672 31.59 15.61 37.17
CA LEU A 672 32.35 16.85 37.45
C LEU A 672 32.18 17.92 36.36
N PHE A 673 32.04 17.48 35.10
CA PHE A 673 32.00 18.35 33.92
C PHE A 673 30.83 18.00 32.97
N PRO A 674 29.57 18.10 33.45
CA PRO A 674 28.41 17.65 32.69
C PRO A 674 28.16 18.41 31.38
N ALA A 675 28.69 19.64 31.22
CA ALA A 675 28.57 20.43 29.99
C ALA A 675 29.76 20.25 29.01
N LEU A 676 30.77 19.46 29.37
CA LEU A 676 32.01 19.38 28.58
C LEU A 676 31.80 18.74 27.22
N THR A 677 31.06 17.62 27.17
CA THR A 677 30.78 16.88 25.93
C THR A 677 30.14 17.78 24.89
N ILE A 678 29.03 18.43 25.26
CA ILE A 678 28.27 19.26 24.34
C ILE A 678 29.05 20.54 23.95
N TYR A 679 29.83 21.10 24.87
CA TYR A 679 30.72 22.22 24.57
C TYR A 679 31.76 21.85 23.50
N VAL A 680 32.47 20.74 23.70
CA VAL A 680 33.51 20.26 22.76
C VAL A 680 32.88 19.94 21.41
N TYR A 681 31.76 19.21 21.40
CA TYR A 681 31.03 18.85 20.19
C TYR A 681 30.62 20.08 19.37
N ASN A 682 29.97 21.07 20.00
CA ASN A 682 29.52 22.26 19.30
C ASN A 682 30.68 23.15 18.84
N ARG A 683 31.78 23.21 19.61
CA ARG A 683 32.98 23.95 19.20
C ARG A 683 33.66 23.37 17.97
N LEU A 684 33.76 22.05 17.90
CA LEU A 684 34.32 21.38 16.73
C LEU A 684 33.43 21.62 15.51
N ARG A 685 32.11 21.46 15.65
CA ARG A 685 31.16 21.71 14.56
C ARG A 685 31.19 23.14 14.03
N GLN A 686 31.25 24.13 14.93
CA GLN A 686 31.31 25.55 14.57
C GLN A 686 32.65 25.97 13.95
N ASN A 687 33.65 25.09 13.95
CA ASN A 687 34.95 25.36 13.36
C ASN A 687 35.08 24.62 12.02
N PRO A 688 35.02 25.31 10.87
CA PRO A 688 35.05 24.67 9.55
C PRO A 688 36.26 23.77 9.31
N ASN A 689 37.41 24.10 9.91
CA ASN A 689 38.64 23.33 9.75
C ASN A 689 38.65 22.01 10.53
N TYR A 690 37.79 21.87 11.55
CA TYR A 690 37.79 20.74 12.49
C TYR A 690 36.40 20.13 12.71
N SER A 691 35.41 20.48 11.90
CA SER A 691 34.03 19.97 12.00
C SER A 691 33.97 18.44 11.89
N HIS A 692 34.76 17.86 11.00
CA HIS A 692 34.92 16.41 10.82
C HIS A 692 35.45 15.67 12.07
N PHE A 693 35.99 16.37 13.07
CA PHE A 693 36.38 15.74 14.34
C PHE A 693 35.17 15.44 15.24
N ALA A 694 34.05 16.15 15.05
CA ALA A 694 32.81 15.94 15.78
C ALA A 694 32.07 14.66 15.34
N ASP A 695 32.34 14.16 14.14
CA ASP A 695 31.76 12.94 13.62
C ASP A 695 32.37 11.73 14.31
N ILE A 696 31.52 10.98 15.02
CA ILE A 696 31.88 9.65 15.52
C ILE A 696 31.58 8.66 14.41
N GLN A 697 32.62 8.07 13.82
CA GLN A 697 32.45 6.81 13.09
C GLN A 697 32.08 5.76 14.13
N ASP A 698 30.82 5.34 14.15
CA ASP A 698 30.34 4.30 15.04
C ASP A 698 30.98 2.97 14.60
N PRO A 699 31.81 2.30 15.42
CA PRO A 699 32.02 0.88 15.25
C PRO A 699 30.83 0.21 15.95
N SER A 700 29.76 -0.12 15.23
CA SER A 700 28.73 -1.00 15.79
C SER A 700 29.27 -2.43 15.91
N PRO A 701 28.73 -3.25 16.83
CA PRO A 701 28.49 -3.05 18.25
C PRO A 701 29.74 -3.32 19.11
#